data_AF-A0A1G7XDP3-F1
#
_entry.id   AF-A0A1G7XDP3-F1
#
_cell.length_a   1.000
_cell.length_b   1.000
_cell.length_c   1.000
_cell.angle_alpha   90.00
_cell.angle_beta   90.00
_cell.angle_gamma   90.00
#
_symmetry.space_group_name_H-M   'P 1'
#
loop_
_entity.id
_entity.type
_entity.pdbx_description
1 polymer ?
#
loop_
_entity_poly.entity_id
_entity_poly.type
_entity_poly.pdbx_seq_one_letter_code
_entity_poly.pdbx_strand_id
1 'polypeptide(L)'
;MNRAFLSHSSQQKELIKKIASNLGKSNCVFDEYEFESGMPLFEEILASLEKTELFVLFISDDSLNSKWVQKEITLARRNLEIDENKRIFPILIDKSIDVVQDSRIPDWLKDYLMKPYQDHFIITKKIRQRLREISFDQNPLFKAKENLFVGRNSLFEDFEAKIFSLNDVKPNSIIVSGLEGIGRRTFLKNALKRTNKIKEFYTPIILSLDSKDSIEDFIIKLQDFDDETSSEFLAELQKLSFSEKIQEAKNLLNKVQESNEIIFVIDSGCIVKPTSKVAEWYLEIIKTQKHKEIFTLNIVSRFRPSNGLLRLRKDIIHFHVTTLSEKDTEKLFVKYCDMLKLDLVNSDAKAILEVMNGTPSQVQYSVEYIKEYGIKDAAKNINELVDFGETQVYYLIDMVKSKGENSSSLLTLLSSFEFVSYEFIYSITENSSETEKLLDDFYILGIFDLVGANKEYIKVHYSIRDYLRRSKEKISSEYSKKLRQSIKNFITHENEHSDFKDISELLFNIKGAILEGHKLPEKYYIPSFVLKTIVELYYQGNYKNVISLIDKILENPSRLEDSLEREFRYWLCLTLARNRSSRFEIEIDHLDGSDYDFLYGFFLRFKGQFDGAMTFLKRALKKHSNSQKSKRELVNILLLRQDYKMAIDLAKQNYEQQKLNAFHIQAYFICLIRKPYLSKDDKAVIEDLFKSIEKSYDSKAKEIASVMKGEYEYYVKKNIPDAIAILRTCIKTNSSKHYPRKALEELYNNTGMTAAKNELSDKYGLVNKSFTD
;
A
#
# COMPACT_ATOMS: atom_id res chain seq x y z
N MET A 1 22.35 19.51 -14.43
CA MET A 1 22.45 19.37 -12.97
C MET A 1 23.12 20.63 -12.47
N ASN A 2 22.55 21.29 -11.48
CA ASN A 2 23.07 22.58 -11.03
C ASN A 2 24.37 22.41 -10.25
N ARG A 3 25.36 23.26 -10.53
CA ARG A 3 26.70 23.20 -9.94
C ARG A 3 27.03 24.47 -9.16
N ALA A 4 27.75 24.28 -8.06
CA ALA A 4 28.27 25.36 -7.23
C ALA A 4 29.75 25.64 -7.52
N PHE A 5 30.10 26.87 -7.93
CA PHE A 5 31.49 27.30 -7.98
C PHE A 5 31.95 27.71 -6.58
N LEU A 6 33.05 27.11 -6.08
CA LEU A 6 33.55 27.34 -4.72
C LEU A 6 34.72 28.34 -4.72
N SER A 7 34.41 29.63 -4.56
CA SER A 7 35.41 30.71 -4.53
C SER A 7 36.01 30.89 -3.13
N HIS A 8 37.33 30.70 -3.02
CA HIS A 8 38.05 30.68 -1.75
C HIS A 8 39.53 31.07 -1.92
N SER A 9 40.23 31.36 -0.82
CA SER A 9 41.69 31.50 -0.83
C SER A 9 42.37 30.14 -0.58
N SER A 10 43.60 30.00 -1.08
CA SER A 10 44.41 28.79 -0.92
C SER A 10 44.66 28.40 0.54
N GLN A 11 44.54 29.35 1.48
CA GLN A 11 44.69 29.07 2.92
C GLN A 11 43.52 28.28 3.49
N GLN A 12 42.34 28.33 2.86
CA GLN A 12 41.14 27.60 3.30
C GLN A 12 40.94 26.28 2.56
N LYS A 13 41.94 25.84 1.78
CA LYS A 13 41.80 24.71 0.86
C LYS A 13 41.38 23.40 1.53
N GLU A 14 41.88 23.11 2.73
CA GLU A 14 41.50 21.91 3.49
C GLU A 14 40.00 21.86 3.82
N LEU A 15 39.43 22.98 4.29
CA LEU A 15 38.00 23.08 4.58
C LEU A 15 37.17 22.91 3.30
N ILE A 16 37.57 23.60 2.22
CA ILE A 16 36.83 23.54 0.94
C ILE A 16 36.92 22.16 0.31
N LYS A 17 38.05 21.46 0.45
CA LYS A 17 38.21 20.09 -0.01
C LYS A 17 37.25 19.12 0.67
N LYS A 18 37.06 19.24 1.99
CA LYS A 18 36.02 18.49 2.73
C LYS A 18 34.62 18.80 2.19
N ILE A 19 34.30 20.08 1.97
CA ILE A 19 33.00 20.51 1.41
C ILE A 19 32.79 19.95 -0.01
N ALA A 20 33.79 20.07 -0.88
CA ALA A 20 33.75 19.60 -2.26
C ALA A 20 33.60 18.07 -2.34
N SER A 21 34.32 17.33 -1.48
CA SER A 21 34.19 15.88 -1.33
C SER A 21 32.75 15.50 -0.95
N ASN A 22 32.19 16.18 0.05
CA ASN A 22 30.81 15.93 0.47
C ASN A 22 29.79 16.30 -0.61
N LEU A 23 29.95 17.43 -1.32
CA LEU A 23 29.05 17.82 -2.42
C LEU A 23 29.12 16.82 -3.59
N GLY A 24 30.30 16.26 -3.84
CA GLY A 24 30.60 15.40 -4.98
C GLY A 24 30.92 16.19 -6.25
N LYS A 25 31.77 15.61 -7.11
CA LYS A 25 32.27 16.24 -8.35
C LYS A 25 31.16 16.71 -9.30
N SER A 26 29.99 16.09 -9.28
CA SER A 26 28.87 16.46 -10.17
C SER A 26 28.13 17.73 -9.74
N ASN A 27 28.29 18.19 -8.49
CA ASN A 27 27.52 19.28 -7.89
C ASN A 27 28.37 20.52 -7.57
N CYS A 28 29.69 20.46 -7.75
CA CYS A 28 30.58 21.58 -7.47
C CYS A 28 31.72 21.67 -8.48
N VAL A 29 32.22 22.88 -8.68
CA VAL A 29 33.47 23.15 -9.38
C VAL A 29 34.50 23.57 -8.36
N PHE A 30 35.60 22.82 -8.34
CA PHE A 30 36.74 22.98 -7.43
C PHE A 30 38.02 22.85 -8.26
N ASP A 31 38.99 23.72 -8.00
CA ASP A 31 40.23 23.86 -8.77
C ASP A 31 41.00 22.53 -8.91
N GLU A 32 41.07 21.70 -7.86
CA GLU A 32 41.74 20.38 -7.93
C GLU A 32 41.00 19.33 -8.77
N TYR A 33 39.72 19.56 -9.09
CA TYR A 33 38.89 18.56 -9.77
C TYR A 33 38.73 18.81 -11.27
N GLU A 34 38.65 20.07 -11.70
CA GLU A 34 38.25 20.39 -13.08
C GLU A 34 39.32 21.14 -13.90
N PHE A 35 40.34 21.78 -13.29
CA PHE A 35 41.30 22.56 -14.08
C PHE A 35 42.37 21.69 -14.74
N GLU A 36 42.53 21.86 -16.05
CA GLU A 36 43.56 21.15 -16.82
C GLU A 36 44.96 21.73 -16.59
N SER A 37 45.93 20.86 -16.29
CA SER A 37 47.32 21.25 -16.12
C SER A 37 47.88 21.82 -17.44
N GLY A 38 48.38 23.05 -17.40
CA GLY A 38 48.98 23.74 -18.56
C GLY A 38 48.10 24.79 -19.22
N MET A 39 46.82 24.94 -18.82
CA MET A 39 45.92 25.99 -19.33
C MET A 39 46.06 27.32 -18.56
N PRO A 40 45.74 28.48 -19.19
CA PRO A 40 45.67 29.75 -18.47
C PRO A 40 44.56 29.74 -17.41
N LEU A 41 44.94 29.88 -16.13
CA LEU A 41 44.04 29.81 -14.97
C LEU A 41 42.80 30.73 -15.08
N PHE A 42 42.96 31.93 -15.68
CA PHE A 42 41.86 32.87 -15.84
C PHE A 42 40.80 32.39 -16.86
N GLU A 43 41.22 31.70 -17.92
CA GLU A 43 40.30 31.15 -18.92
C GLU A 43 39.49 29.97 -18.35
N GLU A 44 40.14 29.12 -17.55
CA GLU A 44 39.50 28.03 -16.81
C GLU A 44 38.45 28.54 -15.80
N ILE A 45 38.78 29.60 -15.04
CA ILE A 45 37.85 30.24 -14.11
C ILE A 45 36.62 30.80 -14.85
N LEU A 46 36.84 31.49 -15.97
CA LEU A 46 35.75 32.03 -16.80
C LEU A 46 34.82 30.93 -17.31
N ALA A 47 35.39 29.90 -17.95
CA ALA A 47 34.64 28.78 -18.49
C ALA A 47 33.85 28.04 -17.41
N SER A 48 34.41 27.93 -16.20
CA SER A 48 33.79 27.29 -15.04
C SER A 48 32.64 28.11 -14.43
N LEU A 49 32.81 29.43 -14.30
CA LEU A 49 31.77 30.34 -13.81
C LEU A 49 30.57 30.44 -14.76
N GLU A 50 30.81 30.36 -16.07
CA GLU A 50 29.72 30.31 -17.06
C GLU A 50 28.88 29.03 -16.93
N LYS A 51 29.50 27.91 -16.55
CA LYS A 51 28.84 26.59 -16.46
C LYS A 51 28.22 26.26 -15.09
N THR A 52 28.20 27.21 -14.15
CA THR A 52 27.72 27.03 -12.77
C THR A 52 26.57 27.96 -12.43
N GLU A 53 25.52 27.46 -11.79
CA GLU A 53 24.32 28.23 -11.46
C GLU A 53 24.44 28.94 -10.12
N LEU A 54 25.28 28.43 -9.21
CA LEU A 54 25.50 28.98 -7.88
C LEU A 54 26.95 29.40 -7.69
N PHE A 55 27.20 30.67 -7.42
CA PHE A 55 28.50 31.16 -6.97
C PHE A 55 28.55 31.17 -5.44
N VAL A 56 29.41 30.36 -4.83
CA VAL A 56 29.61 30.30 -3.38
C VAL A 56 30.89 31.04 -3.04
N LEU A 57 30.77 32.13 -2.29
CA LEU A 57 31.89 32.95 -1.87
C LEU A 57 32.20 32.67 -0.40
N PHE A 58 33.38 32.12 -0.12
CA PHE A 58 33.87 31.91 1.24
C PHE A 58 34.67 33.12 1.71
N ILE A 59 34.12 33.86 2.67
CA ILE A 59 34.66 35.12 3.15
C ILE A 59 35.52 34.89 4.40
N SER A 60 36.82 35.11 4.20
CA SER A 60 37.90 35.22 5.19
C SER A 60 38.82 36.40 4.87
N ASP A 61 39.68 36.79 5.82
CA ASP A 61 40.63 37.88 5.59
C ASP A 61 41.52 37.60 4.36
N ASP A 62 41.99 36.36 4.23
CA ASP A 62 42.80 35.91 3.08
C ASP A 62 42.01 35.95 1.76
N SER A 63 40.74 35.54 1.77
CA SER A 63 39.90 35.53 0.56
C SER A 63 39.68 36.94 0.03
N LEU A 64 39.47 37.92 0.92
CA LEU A 64 39.23 39.31 0.54
C LEU A 64 40.51 39.98 0.02
N ASN A 65 41.69 39.55 0.49
CA ASN A 65 42.99 40.01 0.02
C ASN A 65 43.45 39.31 -1.28
N SER A 66 42.78 38.23 -1.71
CA SER A 66 43.15 37.47 -2.91
C SER A 66 42.72 38.19 -4.20
N LYS A 67 43.70 38.48 -5.07
CA LYS A 67 43.44 39.07 -6.40
C LYS A 67 42.55 38.19 -7.28
N TRP A 68 42.60 36.87 -7.11
CA TRP A 68 41.78 35.93 -7.89
C TRP A 68 40.33 35.97 -7.44
N VAL A 69 40.08 35.89 -6.13
CA VAL A 69 38.73 35.98 -5.55
C VAL A 69 38.07 37.31 -5.91
N GLN A 70 38.80 38.43 -5.89
CA GLN A 70 38.27 39.74 -6.30
C GLN A 70 37.84 39.78 -7.78
N LYS A 71 38.60 39.12 -8.66
CA LYS A 71 38.20 38.96 -10.08
C LYS A 71 36.96 38.08 -10.21
N GLU A 72 36.90 36.96 -9.48
CA GLU A 72 35.75 36.06 -9.45
C GLU A 72 34.47 36.77 -8.96
N ILE A 73 34.55 37.58 -7.90
CA ILE A 73 33.44 38.41 -7.41
C ILE A 73 32.92 39.36 -8.49
N THR A 74 33.83 40.01 -9.22
CA THR A 74 33.47 40.93 -10.32
C THR A 74 32.76 40.21 -11.46
N LEU A 75 33.25 39.03 -11.84
CA LEU A 75 32.66 38.18 -12.87
C LEU A 75 31.29 37.63 -12.43
N ALA A 76 31.18 37.18 -11.18
CA ALA A 76 29.93 36.69 -10.62
C ALA A 76 28.85 37.78 -10.64
N ARG A 77 29.18 39.03 -10.27
CA ARG A 77 28.26 40.17 -10.38
C ARG A 77 27.75 40.35 -11.81
N ARG A 78 28.66 40.37 -12.78
CA ARG A 78 28.29 40.51 -14.20
C ARG A 78 27.35 39.38 -14.64
N ASN A 79 27.61 38.14 -14.22
CA ASN A 79 26.76 37.01 -14.56
C ASN A 79 25.37 37.10 -13.89
N LEU A 80 25.28 37.60 -12.66
CA LEU A 80 23.99 37.86 -11.98
C LEU A 80 23.16 38.92 -12.70
N GLU A 81 23.81 39.95 -13.27
CA GLU A 81 23.13 41.02 -14.02
C GLU A 81 22.65 40.56 -15.41
N ILE A 82 23.31 39.55 -16.00
CA ILE A 82 23.01 39.04 -17.35
C ILE A 82 22.02 37.85 -17.33
N ASP A 83 22.14 36.95 -16.36
CA ASP A 83 21.36 35.71 -16.28
C ASP A 83 20.63 35.60 -14.94
N GLU A 84 19.31 35.73 -15.00
CA GLU A 84 18.41 35.64 -13.85
C GLU A 84 18.42 34.26 -13.17
N ASN A 85 19.04 33.23 -13.76
CA ASN A 85 19.17 31.90 -13.14
C ASN A 85 20.42 31.78 -12.26
N LYS A 86 21.38 32.71 -12.40
CA LYS A 86 22.57 32.73 -11.55
C LYS A 86 22.19 33.20 -10.15
N ARG A 87 22.81 32.59 -9.15
CA ARG A 87 22.63 32.95 -7.73
C ARG A 87 24.00 33.08 -7.08
N ILE A 88 24.04 33.89 -6.04
CA ILE A 88 25.21 34.03 -5.18
C ILE A 88 24.86 33.63 -3.75
N PHE A 89 25.82 32.97 -3.10
CA PHE A 89 25.71 32.57 -1.71
C PHE A 89 27.00 32.89 -0.97
N PRO A 90 27.09 34.08 -0.35
CA PRO A 90 28.23 34.45 0.48
C PRO A 90 28.15 33.73 1.84
N ILE A 91 29.27 33.17 2.28
CA ILE A 91 29.42 32.44 3.54
C ILE A 91 30.59 33.04 4.30
N LEU A 92 30.30 33.60 5.46
CA LEU A 92 31.34 34.08 6.37
C LEU A 92 31.94 32.88 7.11
N ILE A 93 33.25 32.65 6.94
CA ILE A 93 33.97 31.58 7.64
C ILE A 93 34.93 32.14 8.71
N ASP A 94 35.25 33.43 8.62
CA ASP A 94 36.10 34.15 9.56
C ASP A 94 35.24 35.08 10.43
N LYS A 95 35.21 34.81 11.75
CA LYS A 95 34.41 35.57 12.72
C LYS A 95 35.00 36.94 13.03
N SER A 96 36.25 37.21 12.63
CA SER A 96 36.94 38.49 12.92
C SER A 96 36.51 39.63 11.99
N ILE A 97 35.82 39.32 10.89
CA ILE A 97 35.41 40.30 9.87
C ILE A 97 34.06 40.90 10.24
N ASP A 98 34.01 42.22 10.33
CA ASP A 98 32.76 42.98 10.35
C ASP A 98 32.30 43.24 8.91
N VAL A 99 31.29 42.48 8.47
CA VAL A 99 30.76 42.53 7.09
C VAL A 99 30.26 43.93 6.70
N VAL A 100 29.74 44.71 7.65
CA VAL A 100 29.17 46.04 7.38
C VAL A 100 30.31 47.05 7.17
N GLN A 101 31.32 47.00 8.03
CA GLN A 101 32.40 47.98 8.07
C GLN A 101 33.56 47.67 7.11
N ASP A 102 33.75 46.41 6.70
CA ASP A 102 34.86 46.04 5.83
C ASP A 102 34.70 46.63 4.42
N SER A 103 35.63 47.49 4.04
CA SER A 103 35.66 48.17 2.73
C SER A 103 36.00 47.24 1.56
N ARG A 104 36.58 46.06 1.82
CA ARG A 104 36.94 45.07 0.79
C ARG A 104 35.73 44.26 0.29
N ILE A 105 34.63 44.28 1.05
CA ILE A 105 33.36 43.67 0.65
C ILE A 105 32.57 44.72 -0.15
N PRO A 106 32.23 44.46 -1.41
CA PRO A 106 31.41 45.37 -2.22
C PRO A 106 30.04 45.65 -1.59
N ASP A 107 29.51 46.88 -1.73
CA ASP A 107 28.24 47.27 -1.09
C ASP A 107 27.06 46.37 -1.49
N TRP A 108 26.98 45.95 -2.76
CA TRP A 108 25.93 45.04 -3.23
C TRP A 108 25.97 43.65 -2.56
N LEU A 109 27.13 43.23 -2.04
CA LEU A 109 27.26 41.99 -1.27
C LEU A 109 26.83 42.18 0.19
N LYS A 110 26.91 43.40 0.73
CA LYS A 110 26.51 43.71 2.12
C LYS A 110 25.01 43.59 2.34
N ASP A 111 24.21 43.65 1.28
CA ASP A 111 22.76 43.41 1.33
C ASP A 111 22.40 41.94 1.65
N TYR A 112 23.36 41.01 1.54
CA TYR A 112 23.16 39.61 1.91
C TYR A 112 23.36 39.38 3.41
N LEU A 113 22.40 38.71 4.05
CA LEU A 113 22.55 38.28 5.44
C LEU A 113 23.63 37.20 5.55
N MET A 114 24.81 37.58 6.04
CA MET A 114 25.93 36.67 6.28
C MET A 114 26.00 36.31 7.76
N LYS A 115 25.90 35.02 8.07
CA LYS A 115 26.17 34.49 9.41
C LYS A 115 27.44 33.65 9.36
N PRO A 116 28.28 33.70 10.41
CA PRO A 116 29.48 32.89 10.46
C PRO A 116 29.13 31.41 10.57
N TYR A 117 29.66 30.60 9.65
CA TYR A 117 29.58 29.14 9.68
C TYR A 117 31.00 28.59 9.51
N GLN A 118 31.41 27.67 10.38
CA GLN A 118 32.72 27.03 10.28
C GLN A 118 32.60 25.53 10.00
N ASP A 119 31.44 24.93 10.28
CA ASP A 119 31.21 23.50 10.15
C ASP A 119 30.97 23.09 8.69
N HIS A 120 31.85 22.26 8.14
CA HIS A 120 31.78 21.84 6.74
C HIS A 120 30.44 21.16 6.39
N PHE A 121 29.84 20.43 7.34
CA PHE A 121 28.58 19.73 7.14
C PHE A 121 27.41 20.70 6.97
N ILE A 122 27.31 21.72 7.83
CA ILE A 122 26.28 22.77 7.74
C ILE A 122 26.44 23.53 6.43
N ILE A 123 27.66 23.92 6.09
CA ILE A 123 27.94 24.64 4.84
C ILE A 123 27.52 23.80 3.63
N THR A 124 27.95 22.53 3.56
CA THR A 124 27.57 21.59 2.50
C THR A 124 26.04 21.49 2.38
N LYS A 125 25.34 21.36 3.51
CA LYS A 125 23.88 21.28 3.54
C LYS A 125 23.23 22.55 2.98
N LYS A 126 23.69 23.74 3.38
CA LYS A 126 23.16 25.01 2.88
C LYS A 126 23.39 25.15 1.37
N ILE A 127 24.57 24.79 0.87
CA ILE A 127 24.87 24.79 -0.57
C ILE A 127 23.91 23.85 -1.33
N ARG A 128 23.73 22.61 -0.85
CA ARG A 128 22.76 21.66 -1.45
C ARG A 128 21.34 22.21 -1.44
N GLN A 129 20.93 22.88 -0.36
CA GLN A 129 19.62 23.52 -0.29
C GLN A 129 19.46 24.60 -1.35
N ARG A 130 20.47 25.47 -1.54
CA ARG A 130 20.45 26.51 -2.60
C ARG A 130 20.42 25.91 -4.01
N LEU A 131 21.24 24.89 -4.28
CA LEU A 131 21.19 24.17 -5.57
C LEU A 131 19.81 23.53 -5.82
N ARG A 132 19.16 23.04 -4.77
CA ARG A 132 17.81 22.49 -4.85
C ARG A 132 16.76 23.56 -5.13
N GLU A 133 16.85 24.73 -4.47
CA GLU A 133 16.00 25.90 -4.75
C GLU A 133 16.08 26.30 -6.22
N ILE A 134 17.29 26.43 -6.78
CA ILE A 134 17.51 26.72 -8.20
C ILE A 134 16.88 25.63 -9.09
N SER A 135 17.03 24.36 -8.71
CA SER A 135 16.45 23.25 -9.47
C SER A 135 14.92 23.29 -9.50
N PHE A 136 14.28 23.79 -8.45
CA PHE A 136 12.82 23.96 -8.40
C PHE A 136 12.32 25.09 -9.30
N ASP A 137 13.08 26.19 -9.37
CA ASP A 137 12.73 27.33 -10.24
C ASP A 137 12.87 26.95 -11.72
N GLN A 138 13.91 26.17 -12.05
CA GLN A 138 14.15 25.70 -13.42
C GLN A 138 13.25 24.51 -13.84
N ASN A 139 12.79 23.69 -12.89
CA ASN A 139 12.02 22.48 -13.18
C ASN A 139 10.67 22.45 -12.41
N PRO A 140 9.58 22.91 -13.03
CA PRO A 140 8.25 22.90 -12.44
C PRO A 140 7.76 21.51 -12.01
N LEU A 141 8.18 20.44 -12.72
CA LEU A 141 7.80 19.06 -12.36
C LEU A 141 8.43 18.63 -11.03
N PHE A 142 9.68 19.00 -10.80
CA PHE A 142 10.36 18.68 -9.54
C PHE A 142 9.70 19.41 -8.36
N LYS A 143 9.31 20.69 -8.56
CA LYS A 143 8.57 21.48 -7.57
C LYS A 143 7.18 20.90 -7.29
N ALA A 144 6.46 20.49 -8.34
CA ALA A 144 5.16 19.83 -8.21
C ALA A 144 5.27 18.51 -7.44
N LYS A 145 6.29 17.68 -7.72
CA LYS A 145 6.52 16.40 -7.02
C LYS A 145 6.78 16.62 -5.53
N GLU A 146 7.58 17.62 -5.17
CA GLU A 146 7.88 17.93 -3.76
C GLU A 146 6.65 18.44 -2.99
N ASN A 147 5.80 19.23 -3.65
CA ASN A 147 4.58 19.79 -3.07
C ASN A 147 3.38 18.85 -3.11
N LEU A 148 3.52 17.65 -3.69
CA LEU A 148 2.42 16.70 -3.81
C LEU A 148 2.10 16.05 -2.46
N PHE A 149 0.98 16.47 -1.89
CA PHE A 149 0.42 15.90 -0.66
C PHE A 149 -1.10 15.93 -0.71
N VAL A 150 -1.75 14.89 -0.20
CA VAL A 150 -3.22 14.74 -0.22
C VAL A 150 -3.73 14.23 1.12
N GLY A 151 -4.86 14.79 1.55
CA GLY A 151 -5.61 14.34 2.72
C GLY A 151 -5.00 14.74 4.05
N ARG A 152 -5.37 14.01 5.12
CA ARG A 152 -4.86 14.16 6.49
C ARG A 152 -5.13 15.51 7.15
N ASN A 153 -6.23 16.18 6.77
CA ASN A 153 -6.61 17.47 7.34
C ASN A 153 -6.80 17.40 8.86
N SER A 154 -7.44 16.35 9.38
CA SER A 154 -7.61 16.16 10.82
C SER A 154 -6.28 16.05 11.58
N LEU A 155 -5.26 15.43 10.99
CA LEU A 155 -3.92 15.36 11.59
C LEU A 155 -3.23 16.72 11.57
N PHE A 156 -3.44 17.54 10.54
CA PHE A 156 -2.91 18.91 10.51
C PHE A 156 -3.61 19.82 11.53
N GLU A 157 -4.93 19.71 11.66
CA GLU A 157 -5.71 20.45 12.67
C GLU A 157 -5.26 20.07 14.09
N ASP A 158 -5.11 18.77 14.39
CA ASP A 158 -4.58 18.31 15.68
C ASP A 158 -3.13 18.76 15.91
N PHE A 159 -2.31 18.79 14.85
CA PHE A 159 -0.95 19.31 14.93
C PHE A 159 -0.93 20.79 15.31
N GLU A 160 -1.69 21.62 14.60
CA GLU A 160 -1.80 23.05 14.87
C GLU A 160 -2.32 23.32 16.29
N ALA A 161 -3.35 22.59 16.72
CA ALA A 161 -3.93 22.72 18.06
C ALA A 161 -2.91 22.40 19.18
N LYS A 162 -2.09 21.36 19.00
CA LYS A 162 -1.04 20.98 19.98
C LYS A 162 0.11 21.97 20.02
N ILE A 163 0.54 22.47 18.85
CA ILE A 163 1.66 23.42 18.73
C ILE A 163 1.29 24.79 19.30
N PHE A 164 0.09 25.31 19.00
CA PHE A 164 -0.34 26.63 19.42
C PHE A 164 -1.17 26.63 20.72
N SER A 165 -1.03 25.58 21.55
CA SER A 165 -1.76 25.50 22.81
C SER A 165 -1.28 26.51 23.85
N LEU A 166 -2.21 27.03 24.66
CA LEU A 166 -1.93 27.96 25.78
C LEU A 166 -1.35 27.24 27.03
N ASN A 167 -0.81 26.03 26.88
CA ASN A 167 -0.26 25.26 28.00
C ASN A 167 1.07 25.83 28.50
N ASP A 168 1.30 25.76 29.82
CA ASP A 168 2.56 26.18 30.45
C ASP A 168 3.79 25.37 29.99
N VAL A 169 3.57 24.12 29.58
CA VAL A 169 4.60 23.23 29.02
C VAL A 169 4.41 23.17 27.51
N LYS A 170 5.28 23.87 26.79
CA LYS A 170 5.32 23.81 25.32
C LYS A 170 6.08 22.55 24.86
N PRO A 171 5.61 21.87 23.81
CA PRO A 171 6.30 20.72 23.26
C PRO A 171 7.64 21.12 22.64
N ASN A 172 8.64 20.25 22.78
CA ASN A 172 9.96 20.41 22.16
C ASN A 172 10.35 19.21 21.29
N SER A 173 9.52 18.17 21.28
CA SER A 173 9.78 16.96 20.51
C SER A 173 8.51 16.39 19.90
N ILE A 174 8.63 15.89 18.67
CA ILE A 174 7.53 15.28 17.91
C ILE A 174 7.87 13.82 17.62
N ILE A 175 6.94 12.92 17.91
CA ILE A 175 6.98 11.53 17.48
C ILE A 175 5.86 11.29 16.46
N VAL A 176 6.23 10.87 15.25
CA VAL A 176 5.27 10.46 14.22
C VAL A 176 5.41 8.96 13.99
N SER A 177 4.34 8.20 14.27
CA SER A 177 4.32 6.75 14.08
C SER A 177 3.42 6.29 12.94
N GLY A 178 3.57 5.04 12.49
CA GLY A 178 2.89 4.53 11.29
C GLY A 178 3.70 3.48 10.55
N LEU A 179 3.04 2.78 9.63
CA LEU A 179 3.69 1.77 8.79
C LEU A 179 4.74 2.37 7.85
N GLU A 180 5.60 1.51 7.30
CA GLU A 180 6.51 1.91 6.23
C GLU A 180 5.75 2.29 4.96
N GLY A 181 6.27 3.26 4.20
CA GLY A 181 5.60 3.76 3.00
C GLY A 181 4.36 4.63 3.24
N ILE A 182 3.86 4.71 4.48
CA ILE A 182 2.61 5.44 4.80
C ILE A 182 2.77 6.98 4.68
N GLY A 183 3.99 7.50 4.61
CA GLY A 183 4.25 8.93 4.45
C GLY A 183 4.42 9.71 5.76
N ARG A 184 4.87 9.07 6.85
CA ARG A 184 5.19 9.73 8.15
C ARG A 184 6.13 10.93 8.02
N ARG A 185 7.25 10.74 7.31
CA ARG A 185 8.25 11.80 7.03
C ARG A 185 7.63 12.96 6.25
N THR A 186 6.85 12.64 5.23
CA THR A 186 6.18 13.62 4.37
C THR A 186 5.13 14.40 5.16
N PHE A 187 4.36 13.75 6.02
CA PHE A 187 3.40 14.41 6.92
C PHE A 187 4.11 15.38 7.86
N LEU A 188 5.14 14.93 8.59
CA LEU A 188 5.86 15.79 9.56
C LEU A 188 6.47 17.02 8.88
N LYS A 189 7.12 16.83 7.72
CA LYS A 189 7.67 17.93 6.92
C LYS A 189 6.57 18.94 6.53
N ASN A 190 5.44 18.47 6.01
CA ASN A 190 4.35 19.36 5.61
C ASN A 190 3.67 20.06 6.80
N ALA A 191 3.58 19.40 7.97
CA ALA A 191 3.01 19.98 9.17
C ALA A 191 3.89 21.13 9.71
N LEU A 192 5.21 20.93 9.73
CA LEU A 192 6.17 21.98 10.08
C LEU A 192 6.17 23.12 9.04
N LYS A 193 5.96 22.82 7.75
CA LYS A 193 5.82 23.84 6.69
C LYS A 193 4.57 24.70 6.91
N ARG A 194 3.41 24.08 7.17
CA ARG A 194 2.13 24.79 7.40
C ARG A 194 2.16 25.69 8.63
N THR A 195 2.84 25.27 9.68
CA THR A 195 3.01 26.04 10.92
C THR A 195 4.17 27.05 10.87
N ASN A 196 4.76 27.27 9.69
CA ASN A 196 5.91 28.17 9.46
C ASN A 196 7.14 27.86 10.33
N LYS A 197 7.26 26.62 10.84
CA LYS A 197 8.44 26.15 11.59
C LYS A 197 9.60 25.80 10.66
N ILE A 198 9.31 25.49 9.39
CA ILE A 198 10.33 25.34 8.33
C ILE A 198 9.90 26.08 7.06
N LYS A 199 10.89 26.44 6.22
CA LYS A 199 10.65 27.04 4.90
C LYS A 199 10.18 26.00 3.88
N GLU A 200 9.56 26.46 2.80
CA GLU A 200 8.96 25.62 1.76
C GLU A 200 9.91 24.55 1.17
N PHE A 201 11.16 24.90 0.89
CA PHE A 201 12.15 23.99 0.31
C PHE A 201 13.17 23.44 1.32
N TYR A 202 12.93 23.67 2.62
CA TYR A 202 13.81 23.19 3.66
C TYR A 202 13.86 21.65 3.70
N THR A 203 15.05 21.11 3.96
CA THR A 203 15.27 19.67 4.16
C THR A 203 15.83 19.41 5.56
N PRO A 204 15.13 18.65 6.40
CA PRO A 204 15.67 18.18 7.67
C PRO A 204 16.91 17.30 7.47
N ILE A 205 17.80 17.26 8.47
CA ILE A 205 18.82 16.19 8.56
C ILE A 205 18.10 14.88 8.83
N ILE A 206 18.49 13.82 8.12
CA ILE A 206 17.93 12.49 8.30
C ILE A 206 18.99 11.61 8.96
N LEU A 207 18.68 11.08 10.15
CA LEU A 207 19.45 10.03 10.80
C LEU A 207 18.61 8.76 10.83
N SER A 208 19.21 7.59 10.67
CA SER A 208 18.50 6.31 10.80
C SER A 208 19.02 5.56 12.02
N LEU A 209 18.11 5.05 12.85
CA LEU A 209 18.44 4.18 13.98
C LEU A 209 17.63 2.89 13.91
N ASP A 210 18.29 1.74 14.08
CA ASP A 210 17.67 0.42 14.14
C ASP A 210 17.56 -0.13 15.57
N SER A 211 16.87 -1.26 15.75
CA SER A 211 16.66 -1.85 17.08
C SER A 211 17.93 -2.30 17.81
N LYS A 212 19.06 -2.42 17.11
CA LYS A 212 20.37 -2.81 17.66
C LYS A 212 21.24 -1.60 17.98
N ASP A 213 20.93 -0.45 17.39
CA ASP A 213 21.59 0.83 17.68
C ASP A 213 21.33 1.32 19.11
N SER A 214 22.25 2.14 19.59
CA SER A 214 22.34 2.67 20.96
C SER A 214 22.56 4.19 20.97
N ILE A 215 22.81 4.77 22.16
CA ILE A 215 23.11 6.21 22.27
C ILE A 215 24.46 6.54 21.60
N GLU A 216 25.41 5.61 21.62
CA GLU A 216 26.70 5.74 20.98
C GLU A 216 26.55 5.93 19.47
N ASP A 217 25.72 5.12 18.82
CA ASP A 217 25.43 5.23 17.38
C ASP A 217 24.77 6.57 17.04
N PHE A 218 23.90 7.06 17.93
CA PHE A 218 23.29 8.38 17.79
C PHE A 218 24.32 9.50 17.90
N ILE A 219 25.25 9.42 18.86
CA ILE A 219 26.34 10.39 19.05
C ILE A 219 27.28 10.38 17.83
N ILE A 220 27.70 9.21 17.36
CA ILE A 220 28.56 9.07 16.17
C ILE A 220 27.89 9.71 14.96
N LYS A 221 26.59 9.47 14.75
CA LYS A 221 25.81 10.08 13.65
C LYS A 221 25.61 11.60 13.82
N LEU A 222 25.74 12.14 15.03
CA LEU A 222 25.73 13.57 15.29
C LEU A 222 27.12 14.22 15.24
N GLN A 223 28.19 13.44 15.31
CA GLN A 223 29.56 13.97 15.32
C GLN A 223 29.92 14.67 14.02
N ASP A 224 29.28 14.29 12.91
CA ASP A 224 29.43 14.93 11.59
C ASP A 224 29.22 16.47 11.62
N PHE A 225 28.59 17.02 12.67
CA PHE A 225 28.42 18.47 12.85
C PHE A 225 29.64 19.19 13.42
N ASP A 226 30.59 18.46 14.00
CA ASP A 226 31.81 19.01 14.62
C ASP A 226 33.03 18.70 13.75
N ASP A 227 33.28 17.41 13.49
CA ASP A 227 34.37 16.93 12.64
C ASP A 227 34.09 15.49 12.17
N GLU A 228 34.89 14.99 11.23
CA GLU A 228 34.82 13.57 10.85
C GLU A 228 35.10 12.67 12.05
N THR A 229 34.35 11.57 12.15
CA THR A 229 34.53 10.58 13.24
C THR A 229 35.94 10.02 13.19
N SER A 230 36.78 10.40 14.16
CA SER A 230 38.16 9.91 14.27
C SER A 230 38.27 8.66 15.16
N SER A 231 39.37 7.91 15.02
CA SER A 231 39.67 6.81 15.92
C SER A 231 39.83 7.25 17.37
N GLU A 232 40.38 8.46 17.60
CA GLU A 232 40.49 9.03 18.94
C GLU A 232 39.11 9.32 19.53
N PHE A 233 38.21 9.94 18.76
CA PHE A 233 36.84 10.22 19.21
C PHE A 233 36.09 8.95 19.63
N LEU A 234 36.20 7.87 18.85
CA LEU A 234 35.58 6.59 19.19
C LEU A 234 36.16 6.00 20.48
N ALA A 235 37.48 6.12 20.68
CA ALA A 235 38.15 5.64 21.90
C ALA A 235 37.77 6.48 23.13
N GLU A 236 37.51 7.78 22.96
CA GLU A 236 37.02 8.67 24.02
C GLU A 236 35.56 8.37 24.36
N LEU A 237 34.69 8.26 23.35
CA LEU A 237 33.27 7.95 23.51
C LEU A 237 33.05 6.63 24.27
N GLN A 238 33.88 5.61 24.02
CA GLN A 238 33.81 4.34 24.75
C GLN A 238 34.14 4.48 26.24
N LYS A 239 34.99 5.43 26.63
CA LYS A 239 35.38 5.66 28.03
C LYS A 239 34.32 6.44 28.81
N LEU A 240 33.43 7.16 28.13
CA LEU A 240 32.37 7.94 28.76
C LEU A 240 31.35 7.04 29.48
N SER A 241 30.96 7.46 30.68
CA SER A 241 29.80 6.91 31.38
C SER A 241 28.50 7.23 30.65
N PHE A 242 27.41 6.55 31.00
CA PHE A 242 26.10 6.77 30.37
C PHE A 242 25.58 8.21 30.53
N SER A 243 25.79 8.83 31.69
CA SER A 243 25.43 10.24 31.92
C SER A 243 26.29 11.20 31.11
N GLU A 244 27.58 10.91 30.95
CA GLU A 244 28.49 11.71 30.12
C GLU A 244 28.12 11.59 28.64
N LYS A 245 27.73 10.40 28.17
CA LYS A 245 27.20 10.19 26.80
C LYS A 245 25.94 11.00 26.54
N ILE A 246 25.00 11.04 27.50
CA ILE A 246 23.81 11.91 27.40
C ILE A 246 24.22 13.37 27.30
N GLN A 247 25.20 13.81 28.10
CA GLN A 247 25.69 15.19 28.06
C GLN A 247 26.37 15.50 26.71
N GLU A 248 27.13 14.57 26.16
CA GLU A 248 27.76 14.72 24.86
C GLU A 248 26.72 14.85 23.74
N ALA A 249 25.71 13.99 23.73
CA ALA A 249 24.60 14.09 22.80
C ALA A 249 23.85 15.44 22.91
N LYS A 250 23.68 15.97 24.13
CA LYS A 250 23.08 17.31 24.35
C LYS A 250 23.97 18.42 23.80
N ASN A 251 25.28 18.34 23.99
CA ASN A 251 26.23 19.33 23.47
C ASN A 251 26.18 19.39 21.94
N LEU A 252 26.22 18.23 21.27
CA LEU A 252 26.09 18.14 19.82
C LEU A 252 24.73 18.68 19.34
N LEU A 253 23.63 18.32 20.00
CA LEU A 253 22.30 18.85 19.64
C LEU A 253 22.17 20.36 19.82
N ASN A 254 22.84 20.96 20.81
CA ASN A 254 22.86 22.41 20.97
C ASN A 254 23.53 23.09 19.76
N LYS A 255 24.61 22.53 19.22
CA LYS A 255 25.25 23.03 17.98
C LYS A 255 24.30 22.98 16.78
N VAL A 256 23.56 21.87 16.64
CA VAL A 256 22.52 21.74 15.59
C VAL A 256 21.45 22.82 15.74
N GLN A 257 21.02 23.06 16.97
CA GLN A 257 20.02 24.06 17.30
C GLN A 257 20.51 25.49 17.04
N GLU A 258 21.74 25.84 17.41
CA GLU A 258 22.37 27.13 17.11
C GLU A 258 22.44 27.40 15.60
N SER A 259 22.63 26.33 14.81
CA SER A 259 22.59 26.37 13.34
C SER A 259 21.17 26.51 12.76
N ASN A 260 20.13 26.53 13.59
CA ASN A 260 18.70 26.51 13.22
C ASN A 260 18.34 25.31 12.33
N GLU A 261 18.93 24.15 12.64
CA GLU A 261 18.69 22.91 11.92
C GLU A 261 17.79 21.95 12.70
N ILE A 262 17.09 21.09 11.96
CA ILE A 262 16.17 20.08 12.48
C ILE A 262 16.61 18.71 12.02
N ILE A 263 16.54 17.74 12.93
CA ILE A 263 16.82 16.33 12.73
C ILE A 263 15.52 15.54 12.75
N PHE A 264 15.36 14.68 11.74
CA PHE A 264 14.40 13.59 11.72
C PHE A 264 15.15 12.28 11.89
N VAL A 265 14.88 11.58 12.99
CA VAL A 265 15.37 10.23 13.22
C VAL A 265 14.36 9.25 12.65
N ILE A 266 14.74 8.52 11.60
CA ILE A 266 13.99 7.36 11.10
C ILE A 266 14.27 6.21 12.06
N ASP A 267 13.30 5.95 12.92
CA ASP A 267 13.42 5.02 14.05
C ASP A 267 12.73 3.69 13.74
N SER A 268 13.54 2.63 13.71
CA SER A 268 13.12 1.25 13.50
C SER A 268 13.22 0.42 14.79
N GLY A 269 12.90 1.04 15.93
CA GLY A 269 12.81 0.35 17.23
C GLY A 269 13.93 0.65 18.22
N CYS A 270 14.79 1.63 17.94
CA CYS A 270 15.84 2.09 18.85
C CYS A 270 15.24 2.94 19.97
N ILE A 271 14.58 4.03 19.56
CA ILE A 271 14.05 5.06 20.45
C ILE A 271 12.66 4.66 20.92
N VAL A 272 11.71 4.43 20.01
CA VAL A 272 10.40 3.90 20.38
C VAL A 272 10.43 2.41 20.13
N LYS A 273 10.54 1.64 21.21
CA LYS A 273 10.72 0.18 21.13
C LYS A 273 9.41 -0.51 20.73
N PRO A 274 9.46 -1.76 20.22
CA PRO A 274 8.27 -2.58 19.99
C PRO A 274 7.38 -2.77 21.23
N THR A 275 7.91 -2.51 22.42
CA THR A 275 7.20 -2.56 23.71
C THR A 275 6.48 -1.24 24.06
N SER A 276 6.36 -0.29 23.14
CA SER A 276 5.90 1.10 23.39
C SER A 276 6.76 1.94 24.33
N LYS A 277 7.80 1.36 24.94
CA LYS A 277 8.73 2.10 25.79
C LYS A 277 9.59 3.01 24.92
N VAL A 278 9.74 4.26 25.36
CA VAL A 278 10.68 5.19 24.78
C VAL A 278 12.01 5.09 25.51
N ALA A 279 13.12 5.14 24.79
CA ALA A 279 14.45 5.00 25.37
C ALA A 279 14.76 6.11 26.38
N GLU A 280 15.28 5.72 27.54
CA GLU A 280 15.51 6.64 28.67
C GLU A 280 16.52 7.75 28.32
N TRP A 281 17.59 7.41 27.59
CA TRP A 281 18.57 8.39 27.14
C TRP A 281 17.94 9.50 26.30
N TYR A 282 16.99 9.15 25.42
CA TYR A 282 16.29 10.13 24.59
C TYR A 282 15.39 11.03 25.45
N LEU A 283 14.68 10.44 26.42
CA LEU A 283 13.82 11.16 27.35
C LEU A 283 14.60 12.18 28.18
N GLU A 284 15.82 11.84 28.58
CA GLU A 284 16.74 12.73 29.32
C GLU A 284 17.39 13.79 28.44
N ILE A 285 17.67 13.49 27.16
CA ILE A 285 18.17 14.47 26.17
C ILE A 285 17.18 15.63 26.00
N ILE A 286 15.90 15.34 25.78
CA ILE A 286 14.88 16.36 25.49
C ILE A 286 14.41 17.14 26.73
N LYS A 287 14.69 16.64 27.95
CA LYS A 287 14.22 17.23 29.22
C LYS A 287 14.78 18.62 29.51
N THR A 288 15.97 18.95 28.98
CA THR A 288 16.76 20.11 29.40
C THR A 288 16.99 21.15 28.30
N GLN A 289 16.27 21.10 27.18
CA GLN A 289 16.46 22.11 26.13
C GLN A 289 15.96 23.48 26.62
N LYS A 290 16.90 24.43 26.78
CA LYS A 290 16.66 25.80 27.28
C LYS A 290 15.65 26.60 26.45
N HIS A 291 15.31 26.13 25.26
CA HIS A 291 14.39 26.79 24.33
C HIS A 291 13.21 25.88 24.02
N LYS A 292 12.15 25.97 24.84
CA LYS A 292 10.87 25.32 24.58
C LYS A 292 10.31 25.89 23.26
N GLU A 293 9.86 25.01 22.34
CA GLU A 293 9.42 25.25 20.94
C GLU A 293 10.41 24.96 19.80
N ILE A 294 11.65 24.56 20.09
CA ILE A 294 12.58 24.18 19.01
C ILE A 294 12.51 22.67 18.82
N PHE A 295 11.82 22.25 17.75
CA PHE A 295 11.73 20.87 17.31
C PHE A 295 13.04 20.41 16.67
N THR A 296 14.18 20.57 17.36
CA THR A 296 15.50 20.21 16.85
C THR A 296 15.57 18.70 16.60
N LEU A 297 14.98 17.89 17.49
CA LEU A 297 15.01 16.43 17.41
C LEU A 297 13.59 15.87 17.29
N ASN A 298 13.27 15.28 16.15
CA ASN A 298 11.97 14.65 15.90
C ASN A 298 12.13 13.19 15.47
N ILE A 299 11.19 12.35 15.89
CA ILE A 299 11.25 10.91 15.68
C ILE A 299 10.18 10.48 14.69
N VAL A 300 10.57 9.76 13.66
CA VAL A 300 9.71 9.12 12.68
C VAL A 300 9.79 7.62 12.92
N SER A 301 8.95 7.11 13.82
CA SER A 301 9.03 5.74 14.31
C SER A 301 8.06 4.79 13.63
N ARG A 302 8.41 3.51 13.55
CA ARG A 302 7.45 2.45 13.17
C ARG A 302 6.41 2.22 14.28
N PHE A 303 6.82 2.32 15.55
CA PHE A 303 6.01 1.91 16.69
C PHE A 303 5.34 3.10 17.37
N ARG A 304 4.22 2.84 18.06
CA ARG A 304 3.55 3.87 18.88
C ARG A 304 4.25 3.98 20.25
N PRO A 305 4.47 5.18 20.79
CA PRO A 305 4.88 5.34 22.19
C PRO A 305 3.70 5.07 23.12
N SER A 306 3.97 4.72 24.38
CA SER A 306 2.92 4.42 25.34
C SER A 306 2.06 5.65 25.68
N ASN A 307 0.74 5.45 25.76
CA ASN A 307 -0.20 6.51 26.16
C ASN A 307 0.10 7.04 27.59
N GLY A 308 0.58 6.17 28.48
CA GLY A 308 0.99 6.56 29.83
C GLY A 308 2.14 7.56 29.83
N LEU A 309 3.16 7.34 28.99
CA LEU A 309 4.26 8.28 28.81
C LEU A 309 3.75 9.62 28.27
N LEU A 310 2.92 9.60 27.22
CA LEU A 310 2.40 10.83 26.58
C LEU A 310 1.54 11.68 27.53
N ARG A 311 0.84 11.05 28.50
CA ARG A 311 0.09 11.77 29.54
C ARG A 311 1.02 12.46 30.54
N LEU A 312 2.15 11.83 30.87
CA LEU A 312 3.13 12.35 31.82
C LEU A 312 4.07 13.39 31.19
N ARG A 313 4.40 13.21 29.91
CA ARG A 313 5.39 14.01 29.15
C ARG A 313 4.71 14.91 28.13
N LYS A 314 4.21 16.07 28.61
CA LYS A 314 3.60 17.11 27.76
C LYS A 314 4.58 17.81 26.81
N ASP A 315 5.87 17.65 27.05
CA ASP A 315 6.96 18.11 26.17
C ASP A 315 7.07 17.27 24.88
N ILE A 316 6.44 16.10 24.82
CA ILE A 316 6.37 15.22 23.65
C ILE A 316 4.96 15.24 23.06
N ILE A 317 4.85 15.51 21.76
CA ILE A 317 3.60 15.33 21.02
C ILE A 317 3.71 14.16 20.05
N HIS A 318 2.63 13.39 19.96
CA HIS A 318 2.55 12.19 19.12
C HIS A 318 1.43 12.30 18.08
N PHE A 319 1.74 11.80 16.87
CA PHE A 319 0.80 11.65 15.76
C PHE A 319 0.96 10.26 15.14
N HIS A 320 -0.15 9.56 14.91
CA HIS A 320 -0.15 8.30 14.17
C HIS A 320 -0.69 8.52 12.75
N VAL A 321 0.11 8.14 11.75
CA VAL A 321 -0.25 8.27 10.34
C VAL A 321 -0.79 6.95 9.82
N THR A 322 -2.06 6.97 9.40
CA THR A 322 -2.79 5.83 8.87
C THR A 322 -2.80 5.82 7.34
N THR A 323 -3.32 4.73 6.77
CA THR A 323 -3.62 4.57 5.34
C THR A 323 -4.59 5.63 4.85
N LEU A 324 -4.41 6.08 3.61
CA LEU A 324 -5.33 7.02 2.98
C LEU A 324 -6.70 6.37 2.77
N SER A 325 -7.75 7.20 2.79
CA SER A 325 -9.08 6.79 2.34
C SER A 325 -9.06 6.44 0.85
N GLU A 326 -10.03 5.66 0.35
CA GLU A 326 -10.16 5.37 -1.09
C GLU A 326 -10.18 6.66 -1.92
N LYS A 327 -10.95 7.66 -1.47
CA LYS A 327 -11.05 8.98 -2.12
C LYS A 327 -9.72 9.73 -2.13
N ASP A 328 -8.96 9.70 -1.03
CA ASP A 328 -7.66 10.40 -0.99
C ASP A 328 -6.57 9.64 -1.74
N THR A 329 -6.68 8.31 -1.82
CA THR A 329 -5.82 7.45 -2.65
C THR A 329 -6.04 7.75 -4.12
N GLU A 330 -7.30 7.81 -4.56
CA GLU A 330 -7.68 8.21 -5.92
C GLU A 330 -7.15 9.61 -6.25
N LYS A 331 -7.39 10.60 -5.38
CA LYS A 331 -6.85 11.97 -5.58
C LYS A 331 -5.33 11.99 -5.69
N LEU A 332 -4.62 11.22 -4.85
CA LEU A 332 -3.16 11.15 -4.90
C LEU A 332 -2.68 10.53 -6.22
N PHE A 333 -3.31 9.44 -6.65
CA PHE A 333 -3.03 8.76 -7.91
C PHE A 333 -3.23 9.69 -9.11
N VAL A 334 -4.41 10.33 -9.20
CA VAL A 334 -4.74 11.26 -10.28
C VAL A 334 -3.75 12.41 -10.33
N LYS A 335 -3.45 13.05 -9.20
CA LYS A 335 -2.47 14.14 -9.16
C LYS A 335 -1.06 13.70 -9.59
N TYR A 336 -0.64 12.49 -9.24
CA TYR A 336 0.64 11.94 -9.69
C TYR A 336 0.66 11.71 -11.21
N CYS A 337 -0.43 11.18 -11.76
CA CYS A 337 -0.57 10.96 -13.20
C CYS A 337 -0.61 12.27 -13.98
N ASP A 338 -1.41 13.24 -13.52
CA ASP A 338 -1.49 14.58 -14.11
C ASP A 338 -0.13 15.29 -14.12
N MET A 339 0.58 15.21 -12.98
CA MET A 339 1.93 15.76 -12.86
C MET A 339 2.87 15.14 -13.89
N LEU A 340 2.77 13.84 -14.15
CA LEU A 340 3.62 13.14 -15.12
C LEU A 340 3.06 13.18 -16.55
N LYS A 341 1.95 13.90 -16.78
CA LYS A 341 1.25 14.01 -18.07
C LYS A 341 0.90 12.64 -18.66
N LEU A 342 0.44 11.72 -17.80
CA LEU A 342 0.02 10.38 -18.21
C LEU A 342 -1.45 10.41 -18.62
N ASP A 343 -1.75 9.87 -19.81
CA ASP A 343 -3.12 9.76 -20.30
C ASP A 343 -3.86 8.64 -19.55
N LEU A 344 -4.80 9.03 -18.70
CA LEU A 344 -5.62 8.11 -17.93
C LEU A 344 -6.83 7.66 -18.76
N VAL A 345 -6.83 6.38 -19.16
CA VAL A 345 -8.06 5.73 -19.63
C VAL A 345 -8.88 5.29 -18.41
N ASN A 346 -10.11 5.79 -18.28
CA ASN A 346 -10.96 5.60 -17.10
C ASN A 346 -11.17 4.13 -16.69
N SER A 347 -11.13 3.16 -17.60
CA SER A 347 -11.31 1.74 -17.26
C SER A 347 -10.06 1.11 -16.62
N ASP A 348 -8.88 1.38 -17.17
CA ASP A 348 -7.62 0.76 -16.71
C ASP A 348 -7.15 1.43 -15.42
N ALA A 349 -7.35 2.75 -15.30
CA ALA A 349 -7.10 3.49 -14.07
C ALA A 349 -7.98 2.98 -12.91
N LYS A 350 -9.26 2.67 -13.17
CA LYS A 350 -10.15 2.08 -12.16
C LYS A 350 -9.68 0.70 -11.71
N ALA A 351 -9.29 -0.17 -12.63
CA ALA A 351 -8.76 -1.49 -12.29
C ALA A 351 -7.54 -1.39 -11.36
N ILE A 352 -6.62 -0.47 -11.65
CA ILE A 352 -5.44 -0.22 -10.82
C ILE A 352 -5.83 0.38 -9.46
N LEU A 353 -6.78 1.31 -9.40
CA LEU A 353 -7.26 1.90 -8.14
C LEU A 353 -7.95 0.87 -7.23
N GLU A 354 -8.69 -0.08 -7.80
CA GLU A 354 -9.40 -1.13 -7.05
C GLU A 354 -8.46 -2.04 -6.23
N VAL A 355 -7.18 -2.16 -6.63
CA VAL A 355 -6.19 -2.98 -5.92
C VAL A 355 -5.30 -2.18 -4.95
N MET A 356 -5.47 -0.86 -4.89
CA MET A 356 -4.67 -0.01 -4.01
C MET A 356 -5.10 -0.17 -2.56
N ASN A 357 -4.13 -0.26 -1.67
CA ASN A 357 -4.37 -0.51 -0.24
C ASN A 357 -4.32 0.76 0.63
N GLY A 358 -4.30 1.94 -0.01
CA GLY A 358 -4.22 3.24 0.66
C GLY A 358 -2.82 3.67 1.12
N THR A 359 -1.77 2.90 0.79
CA THR A 359 -0.38 3.27 1.09
C THR A 359 0.18 4.21 0.01
N PRO A 360 0.63 5.43 0.34
CA PRO A 360 1.17 6.37 -0.64
C PRO A 360 2.36 5.85 -1.47
N SER A 361 3.23 5.01 -0.88
CA SER A 361 4.35 4.42 -1.63
C SER A 361 3.87 3.46 -2.73
N GLN A 362 2.77 2.73 -2.51
CA GLN A 362 2.17 1.87 -3.53
C GLN A 362 1.65 2.73 -4.70
N VAL A 363 0.94 3.83 -4.39
CA VAL A 363 0.47 4.78 -5.41
C VAL A 363 1.62 5.33 -6.23
N GLN A 364 2.70 5.78 -5.57
CA GLN A 364 3.87 6.31 -6.27
C GLN A 364 4.50 5.24 -7.18
N TYR A 365 4.71 4.03 -6.65
CA TYR A 365 5.27 2.91 -7.41
C TYR A 365 4.42 2.59 -8.64
N SER A 366 3.10 2.49 -8.49
CA SER A 366 2.22 2.20 -9.60
C SER A 366 2.23 3.28 -10.67
N VAL A 367 2.27 4.56 -10.29
CA VAL A 367 2.35 5.63 -11.29
C VAL A 367 3.72 5.65 -11.98
N GLU A 368 4.81 5.39 -11.26
CA GLU A 368 6.14 5.25 -11.86
C GLU A 368 6.18 4.05 -12.83
N TYR A 369 5.54 2.93 -12.49
CA TYR A 369 5.38 1.78 -13.37
C TYR A 369 4.56 2.12 -14.62
N ILE A 370 3.44 2.85 -14.48
CA ILE A 370 2.64 3.32 -15.62
C ILE A 370 3.47 4.24 -16.52
N LYS A 371 4.33 5.09 -15.94
CA LYS A 371 5.20 5.97 -16.72
C LYS A 371 6.21 5.19 -17.56
N GLU A 372 6.75 4.10 -17.02
CA GLU A 372 7.80 3.31 -17.68
C GLU A 372 7.24 2.31 -18.71
N TYR A 373 6.14 1.63 -18.36
CA TYR A 373 5.58 0.53 -19.16
C TYR A 373 4.23 0.86 -19.82
N GLY A 374 3.62 1.99 -19.46
CA GLY A 374 2.28 2.36 -19.93
C GLY A 374 1.15 1.75 -19.11
N ILE A 375 -0.01 2.41 -19.12
CA ILE A 375 -1.17 2.04 -18.28
C ILE A 375 -1.73 0.64 -18.62
N LYS A 376 -1.66 0.26 -19.90
CA LYS A 376 -2.15 -1.05 -20.37
C LYS A 376 -1.32 -2.20 -19.81
N ASP A 377 0.00 -2.05 -19.77
CA ASP A 377 0.87 -3.11 -19.24
C ASP A 377 0.85 -3.12 -17.71
N ALA A 378 0.74 -1.95 -17.07
CA ALA A 378 0.46 -1.87 -15.63
C ALA A 378 -0.84 -2.61 -15.24
N ALA A 379 -1.92 -2.44 -16.01
CA ALA A 379 -3.18 -3.14 -15.78
C ALA A 379 -3.07 -4.65 -16.04
N LYS A 380 -2.25 -5.10 -17.00
CA LYS A 380 -1.97 -6.53 -17.22
C LYS A 380 -1.13 -7.15 -16.10
N ASN A 381 -0.19 -6.38 -15.56
CA ASN A 381 0.74 -6.79 -14.50
C ASN A 381 0.30 -6.29 -13.13
N ILE A 382 -1.01 -6.18 -12.91
CA ILE A 382 -1.58 -5.63 -11.67
C ILE A 382 -1.08 -6.33 -10.40
N ASN A 383 -0.72 -7.61 -10.51
CA ASN A 383 -0.16 -8.38 -9.40
C ASN A 383 1.19 -7.82 -8.93
N GLU A 384 2.02 -7.27 -9.82
CA GLU A 384 3.29 -6.64 -9.42
C GLU A 384 3.04 -5.40 -8.55
N LEU A 385 1.98 -4.64 -8.84
CA LEU A 385 1.54 -3.49 -8.06
C LEU A 385 0.99 -3.91 -6.69
N VAL A 386 0.31 -5.04 -6.65
CA VAL A 386 -0.23 -5.66 -5.44
C VAL A 386 0.90 -6.19 -4.55
N ASP A 387 1.83 -6.96 -5.11
CA ASP A 387 2.97 -7.57 -4.42
C ASP A 387 3.86 -6.50 -3.76
N PHE A 388 4.09 -5.37 -4.44
CA PHE A 388 4.80 -4.23 -3.86
C PHE A 388 4.08 -3.65 -2.64
N GLY A 389 2.75 -3.50 -2.72
CA GLY A 389 1.93 -3.05 -1.59
C GLY A 389 1.86 -4.04 -0.43
N GLU A 390 2.04 -5.33 -0.71
CA GLU A 390 1.91 -6.43 0.26
C GLU A 390 3.21 -6.80 0.98
N THR A 391 4.37 -6.47 0.42
CA THR A 391 5.66 -6.84 1.02
C THR A 391 5.77 -6.41 2.49
N GLN A 392 5.27 -5.21 2.82
CA GLN A 392 5.25 -4.69 4.19
C GLN A 392 4.23 -5.39 5.11
N VAL A 393 3.10 -5.80 4.53
CA VAL A 393 2.04 -6.54 5.23
C VAL A 393 2.52 -7.95 5.57
N TYR A 394 3.23 -8.60 4.64
CA TYR A 394 3.82 -9.92 4.83
C TYR A 394 4.75 -9.95 6.05
N TYR A 395 5.69 -9.01 6.16
CA TYR A 395 6.61 -8.94 7.30
C TYR A 395 5.89 -8.72 8.64
N LEU A 396 4.80 -7.93 8.67
CA LEU A 396 3.99 -7.76 9.88
C LEU A 396 3.29 -9.06 10.26
N ILE A 397 2.68 -9.75 9.30
CA ILE A 397 1.97 -11.01 9.54
C ILE A 397 2.95 -12.11 9.96
N ASP A 398 4.13 -12.19 9.35
CA ASP A 398 5.19 -13.13 9.72
C ASP A 398 5.69 -12.87 11.16
N MET A 399 5.86 -11.59 11.53
CA MET A 399 6.18 -11.19 12.90
C MET A 399 5.09 -11.59 13.91
N VAL A 400 3.81 -11.49 13.52
CA VAL A 400 2.69 -11.93 14.36
C VAL A 400 2.65 -13.46 14.49
N LYS A 401 2.87 -14.18 13.39
CA LYS A 401 2.88 -15.65 13.34
C LYS A 401 4.04 -16.24 14.15
N SER A 402 5.22 -15.63 14.08
CA SER A 402 6.40 -16.07 14.84
C SER A 402 6.25 -15.93 16.36
N LYS A 403 5.30 -15.12 16.85
CA LYS A 403 4.96 -15.03 18.29
C LYS A 403 4.13 -16.22 18.81
N GLY A 404 3.60 -17.08 17.94
CA GLY A 404 2.87 -18.28 18.31
C GLY A 404 1.43 -18.34 17.79
N GLU A 405 0.77 -19.48 18.02
CA GLU A 405 -0.54 -19.81 17.46
C GLU A 405 -1.67 -18.92 17.98
N ASN A 406 -1.63 -18.52 19.26
CA ASN A 406 -2.61 -17.63 19.88
C ASN A 406 -2.63 -16.25 19.20
N SER A 407 -1.45 -15.70 18.93
CA SER A 407 -1.26 -14.43 18.21
C SER A 407 -1.84 -14.50 16.79
N SER A 408 -1.51 -15.56 16.03
CA SER A 408 -2.07 -15.76 14.69
C SER A 408 -3.59 -15.96 14.69
N SER A 409 -4.10 -16.71 15.67
CA SER A 409 -5.53 -16.99 15.81
C SER A 409 -6.32 -15.73 16.15
N LEU A 410 -5.80 -14.89 17.06
CA LEU A 410 -6.43 -13.62 17.41
C LEU A 410 -6.43 -12.65 16.23
N LEU A 411 -5.33 -12.54 15.48
CA LEU A 411 -5.28 -11.70 14.28
C LEU A 411 -6.31 -12.16 13.22
N THR A 412 -6.44 -13.47 13.04
CA THR A 412 -7.43 -14.06 12.12
C THR A 412 -8.86 -13.77 12.58
N LEU A 413 -9.12 -13.86 13.89
CA LEU A 413 -10.41 -13.49 14.49
C LEU A 413 -10.74 -12.02 14.23
N LEU A 414 -9.85 -11.09 14.59
CA LEU A 414 -10.06 -9.64 14.41
C LEU A 414 -10.31 -9.29 12.93
N SER A 415 -9.60 -9.95 12.02
CA SER A 415 -9.72 -9.72 10.57
C SER A 415 -11.01 -10.26 9.97
N SER A 416 -11.76 -11.12 10.69
CA SER A 416 -13.08 -11.57 10.24
C SER A 416 -14.16 -10.49 10.36
N PHE A 417 -13.89 -9.42 11.12
CA PHE A 417 -14.80 -8.31 11.34
C PHE A 417 -14.50 -7.11 10.44
N GLU A 418 -15.54 -6.31 10.15
CA GLU A 418 -15.33 -5.00 9.53
C GLU A 418 -14.73 -4.01 10.55
N PHE A 419 -15.27 -4.06 11.76
CA PHE A 419 -14.79 -3.47 13.00
C PHE A 419 -15.38 -4.30 14.16
N VAL A 420 -14.76 -4.28 15.33
CA VAL A 420 -15.20 -5.08 16.49
C VAL A 420 -14.91 -4.37 17.80
N SER A 421 -15.80 -4.45 18.79
CA SER A 421 -15.53 -3.85 20.10
C SER A 421 -14.60 -4.71 20.94
N TYR A 422 -13.97 -4.10 21.94
CA TYR A 422 -13.23 -4.84 22.96
C TYR A 422 -14.12 -5.80 23.76
N GLU A 423 -15.33 -5.38 24.11
CA GLU A 423 -16.26 -6.17 24.93
C GLU A 423 -16.61 -7.50 24.23
N PHE A 424 -16.87 -7.45 22.92
CA PHE A 424 -17.17 -8.65 22.16
C PHE A 424 -15.95 -9.54 21.93
N ILE A 425 -14.76 -8.95 21.70
CA ILE A 425 -13.53 -9.76 21.61
C ILE A 425 -13.26 -10.48 22.93
N TYR A 426 -13.38 -9.79 24.07
CA TYR A 426 -13.17 -10.42 25.37
C TYR A 426 -14.22 -11.48 25.71
N SER A 427 -15.46 -11.35 25.24
CA SER A 427 -16.47 -12.40 25.41
C SER A 427 -16.13 -13.67 24.62
N ILE A 428 -15.42 -13.54 23.48
CA ILE A 428 -14.96 -14.66 22.65
C ILE A 428 -13.67 -15.28 23.20
N THR A 429 -12.70 -14.46 23.63
CA THR A 429 -11.38 -14.91 24.09
C THR A 429 -11.29 -15.15 25.59
N GLU A 430 -12.42 -15.05 26.30
CA GLU A 430 -12.54 -15.21 27.76
C GLU A 430 -11.73 -14.19 28.57
N ASN A 431 -11.51 -13.00 27.99
CA ASN A 431 -10.80 -11.89 28.62
C ASN A 431 -9.45 -12.29 29.27
N SER A 432 -8.67 -13.12 28.58
CA SER A 432 -7.39 -13.56 29.09
C SER A 432 -6.36 -12.41 29.12
N SER A 433 -5.51 -12.38 30.16
CA SER A 433 -4.39 -11.42 30.22
C SER A 433 -3.44 -11.52 29.03
N GLU A 434 -3.43 -12.68 28.35
CA GLU A 434 -2.71 -12.87 27.09
C GLU A 434 -3.37 -12.14 25.93
N THR A 435 -4.70 -12.16 25.82
CA THR A 435 -5.44 -11.41 24.79
C THR A 435 -5.16 -9.92 24.92
N GLU A 436 -5.23 -9.37 26.14
CA GLU A 436 -4.97 -7.95 26.38
C GLU A 436 -3.56 -7.54 25.93
N LYS A 437 -2.54 -8.33 26.30
CA LYS A 437 -1.16 -8.13 25.84
C LYS A 437 -1.02 -8.19 24.32
N LEU A 438 -1.70 -9.13 23.66
CA LEU A 438 -1.66 -9.25 22.21
C LEU A 438 -2.37 -8.10 21.50
N LEU A 439 -3.51 -7.63 22.04
CA LEU A 439 -4.21 -6.46 21.51
C LEU A 439 -3.37 -5.18 21.65
N ASP A 440 -2.71 -5.00 22.79
CA ASP A 440 -1.74 -3.93 22.98
C ASP A 440 -0.61 -4.04 21.97
N ASP A 441 0.04 -5.20 21.87
CA ASP A 441 1.09 -5.45 20.88
C ASP A 441 0.63 -5.09 19.46
N PHE A 442 -0.57 -5.51 19.07
CA PHE A 442 -1.11 -5.24 17.74
C PHE A 442 -1.36 -3.75 17.49
N TYR A 443 -1.87 -3.04 18.50
CA TYR A 443 -2.02 -1.60 18.45
C TYR A 443 -0.67 -0.89 18.30
N ILE A 444 0.37 -1.35 19.01
CA ILE A 444 1.72 -0.78 18.97
C ILE A 444 2.38 -1.00 17.61
N LEU A 445 2.21 -2.20 17.04
CA LEU A 445 2.69 -2.57 15.72
C LEU A 445 1.95 -1.84 14.59
N GLY A 446 0.80 -1.22 14.86
CA GLY A 446 -0.05 -0.58 13.87
C GLY A 446 -0.83 -1.58 13.01
N ILE A 447 -1.18 -2.73 13.56
CA ILE A 447 -2.02 -3.74 12.88
C ILE A 447 -3.47 -3.26 12.77
N PHE A 448 -3.94 -2.56 13.79
CA PHE A 448 -5.27 -1.98 13.81
C PHE A 448 -5.27 -0.56 14.37
N ASP A 449 -6.32 0.17 14.02
CA ASP A 449 -6.66 1.47 14.60
C ASP A 449 -7.91 1.38 15.47
N LEU A 450 -8.07 2.38 16.33
CA LEU A 450 -9.28 2.55 17.12
C LEU A 450 -10.21 3.56 16.44
N VAL A 451 -11.47 3.20 16.29
CA VAL A 451 -12.52 4.00 15.65
C VAL A 451 -13.76 4.08 16.57
N GLY A 452 -14.65 5.03 16.28
CA GLY A 452 -15.78 5.37 17.16
C GLY A 452 -15.51 6.65 17.97
N ALA A 453 -16.56 7.29 18.46
CA ALA A 453 -16.46 8.55 19.19
C ALA A 453 -15.64 8.40 20.48
N ASN A 454 -15.73 7.22 21.10
CA ASN A 454 -15.04 6.85 22.33
C ASN A 454 -13.86 5.89 22.08
N LYS A 455 -13.46 5.66 20.82
CA LYS A 455 -12.42 4.70 20.42
C LYS A 455 -12.71 3.27 20.87
N GLU A 456 -13.99 2.92 20.90
CA GLU A 456 -14.52 1.67 21.40
C GLU A 456 -14.38 0.48 20.43
N TYR A 457 -14.09 0.76 19.14
CA TYR A 457 -13.99 -0.26 18.11
C TYR A 457 -12.56 -0.41 17.57
N ILE A 458 -12.14 -1.66 17.42
CA ILE A 458 -10.94 -2.10 16.73
C ILE A 458 -11.25 -2.23 15.23
N LYS A 459 -10.41 -1.62 14.40
CA LYS A 459 -10.46 -1.76 12.94
C LYS A 459 -9.10 -2.17 12.40
N VAL A 460 -8.97 -3.43 11.99
CA VAL A 460 -7.75 -3.95 11.36
C VAL A 460 -7.48 -3.24 10.04
N HIS A 461 -6.23 -2.91 9.76
CA HIS A 461 -5.82 -2.32 8.49
C HIS A 461 -6.28 -3.18 7.31
N TYR A 462 -6.85 -2.54 6.28
CA TYR A 462 -7.44 -3.22 5.13
C TYR A 462 -6.47 -4.21 4.47
N SER A 463 -5.22 -3.80 4.26
CA SER A 463 -4.19 -4.61 3.60
C SER A 463 -3.92 -5.92 4.34
N ILE A 464 -3.90 -5.89 5.69
CA ILE A 464 -3.72 -7.07 6.54
C ILE A 464 -4.94 -7.98 6.44
N ARG A 465 -6.14 -7.38 6.54
CA ARG A 465 -7.41 -8.12 6.46
C ARG A 465 -7.58 -8.82 5.12
N ASP A 466 -7.30 -8.12 4.02
CA ASP A 466 -7.45 -8.65 2.68
C ASP A 466 -6.45 -9.78 2.40
N TYR A 467 -5.20 -9.65 2.85
CA TYR A 467 -4.21 -10.72 2.80
C TYR A 467 -4.69 -11.99 3.50
N LEU A 468 -5.18 -11.88 4.74
CA LEU A 468 -5.65 -13.03 5.52
C LEU A 468 -6.92 -13.67 4.93
N ARG A 469 -7.80 -12.86 4.32
CA ARG A 469 -8.98 -13.36 3.61
C ARG A 469 -8.59 -14.17 2.38
N ARG A 470 -7.58 -13.71 1.62
CA ARG A 470 -7.06 -14.42 0.43
C ARG A 470 -6.34 -15.70 0.77
N SER A 471 -5.59 -15.73 1.88
CA SER A 471 -4.92 -16.95 2.35
C SER A 471 -5.88 -18.01 2.90
N LYS A 472 -7.19 -17.70 3.04
CA LYS A 472 -8.24 -18.58 3.57
C LYS A 472 -7.89 -19.16 4.94
N GLU A 473 -7.19 -18.38 5.75
CA GLU A 473 -6.88 -18.75 7.13
C GLU A 473 -8.20 -18.92 7.89
N LYS A 474 -8.35 -20.05 8.58
CA LYS A 474 -9.57 -20.38 9.30
C LYS A 474 -9.48 -19.85 10.72
N ILE A 475 -10.59 -19.30 11.21
CA ILE A 475 -10.75 -19.00 12.63
C ILE A 475 -10.57 -20.31 13.42
N SER A 476 -9.85 -20.23 14.54
CA SER A 476 -9.60 -21.39 15.40
C SER A 476 -10.91 -22.07 15.82
N SER A 477 -10.86 -23.38 16.08
CA SER A 477 -12.04 -24.16 16.49
C SER A 477 -12.66 -23.64 17.79
N GLU A 478 -11.82 -23.15 18.70
CA GLU A 478 -12.20 -22.54 19.97
C GLU A 478 -13.03 -21.27 19.78
N TYR A 479 -12.49 -20.27 19.07
CA TYR A 479 -13.21 -19.02 18.80
C TYR A 479 -14.46 -19.27 17.96
N SER A 480 -14.38 -20.17 16.98
CA SER A 480 -15.55 -20.58 16.18
C SER A 480 -16.70 -21.14 17.04
N LYS A 481 -16.39 -21.88 18.10
CA LYS A 481 -17.40 -22.41 19.03
C LYS A 481 -18.06 -21.30 19.84
N LYS A 482 -17.28 -20.33 20.32
CA LYS A 482 -17.77 -19.16 21.07
C LYS A 482 -18.64 -18.24 20.22
N LEU A 483 -18.21 -17.97 18.99
CA LEU A 483 -19.00 -17.21 18.02
C LEU A 483 -20.36 -17.87 17.73
N ARG A 484 -20.39 -19.20 17.55
CA ARG A 484 -21.66 -19.95 17.42
C ARG A 484 -22.51 -19.90 18.68
N GLN A 485 -21.90 -19.90 19.86
CA GLN A 485 -22.62 -19.73 21.13
C GLN A 485 -23.28 -18.34 21.21
N SER A 486 -22.56 -17.29 20.81
CA SER A 486 -23.08 -15.92 20.72
C SER A 486 -24.30 -15.85 19.80
N ILE A 487 -24.21 -16.43 18.60
CA ILE A 487 -25.33 -16.50 17.65
C ILE A 487 -26.53 -17.21 18.28
N LYS A 488 -26.33 -18.37 18.92
CA LYS A 488 -27.41 -19.11 19.61
C LYS A 488 -28.07 -18.29 20.72
N ASN A 489 -27.28 -17.61 21.54
CA ASN A 489 -27.80 -16.79 22.65
C ASN A 489 -28.64 -15.62 22.13
N PHE A 490 -28.20 -14.97 21.04
CA PHE A 490 -28.94 -13.92 20.36
C PHE A 490 -30.29 -14.41 19.82
N ILE A 491 -30.32 -15.64 19.26
CA ILE A 491 -31.56 -16.25 18.76
C ILE A 491 -32.51 -16.60 19.93
N THR A 492 -32.00 -17.09 21.05
CA THR A 492 -32.86 -17.53 22.16
C THR A 492 -33.45 -16.39 22.99
N HIS A 493 -32.80 -15.23 23.05
CA HIS A 493 -33.23 -14.05 23.83
C HIS A 493 -33.77 -12.91 22.96
N GLU A 494 -34.23 -13.23 21.74
CA GLU A 494 -34.70 -12.30 20.71
C GLU A 494 -35.71 -11.23 21.20
N ASN A 495 -36.54 -11.58 22.20
CA ASN A 495 -37.59 -10.73 22.78
C ASN A 495 -37.11 -9.79 23.92
N GLU A 496 -35.93 -10.01 24.48
CA GLU A 496 -35.38 -9.22 25.60
C GLU A 496 -34.39 -8.14 25.15
N HIS A 497 -33.99 -8.16 23.87
CA HIS A 497 -33.05 -7.21 23.30
C HIS A 497 -33.74 -5.91 22.85
N SER A 498 -34.15 -5.07 23.81
CA SER A 498 -34.57 -3.68 23.55
C SER A 498 -33.38 -2.73 23.38
N ASP A 499 -32.25 -3.01 24.05
CA ASP A 499 -31.03 -2.20 24.02
C ASP A 499 -29.83 -3.06 23.62
N PHE A 500 -29.23 -2.77 22.47
CA PHE A 500 -27.97 -3.37 22.05
C PHE A 500 -26.81 -2.49 22.48
N LYS A 501 -25.97 -3.01 23.37
CA LYS A 501 -24.77 -2.32 23.86
C LYS A 501 -23.64 -2.32 22.84
N ASP A 502 -23.56 -3.35 21.99
CA ASP A 502 -22.50 -3.50 21.00
C ASP A 502 -23.06 -3.78 19.59
N ILE A 503 -22.85 -2.79 18.70
CA ILE A 503 -23.23 -2.85 17.29
C ILE A 503 -22.44 -3.94 16.54
N SER A 504 -21.17 -4.15 16.88
CA SER A 504 -20.33 -5.12 16.18
C SER A 504 -20.74 -6.57 16.45
N GLU A 505 -21.10 -6.88 17.70
CA GLU A 505 -21.70 -8.15 18.09
C GLU A 505 -23.06 -8.34 17.43
N LEU A 506 -23.93 -7.32 17.46
CA LEU A 506 -25.24 -7.37 16.83
C LEU A 506 -25.11 -7.70 15.33
N LEU A 507 -24.28 -6.97 14.60
CA LEU A 507 -24.07 -7.19 13.17
C LEU A 507 -23.52 -8.60 12.90
N PHE A 508 -22.58 -9.07 13.73
CA PHE A 508 -22.08 -10.44 13.61
C PHE A 508 -23.18 -11.48 13.85
N ASN A 509 -23.96 -11.34 14.91
CA ASN A 509 -24.99 -12.29 15.30
C ASN A 509 -26.16 -12.32 14.30
N ILE A 510 -26.61 -11.16 13.79
CA ILE A 510 -27.60 -11.11 12.71
C ILE A 510 -27.06 -11.85 11.49
N LYS A 511 -25.80 -11.60 11.10
CA LYS A 511 -25.16 -12.32 9.98
C LYS A 511 -25.21 -13.82 10.21
N GLY A 512 -24.74 -14.27 11.36
CA GLY A 512 -24.64 -15.67 11.73
C GLY A 512 -25.99 -16.37 11.76
N ALA A 513 -27.00 -15.76 12.38
CA ALA A 513 -28.36 -16.29 12.45
C ALA A 513 -28.99 -16.43 11.06
N ILE A 514 -28.78 -15.44 10.18
CA ILE A 514 -29.22 -15.52 8.78
C ILE A 514 -28.53 -16.67 8.04
N LEU A 515 -27.21 -16.82 8.21
CA LEU A 515 -26.44 -17.90 7.57
C LEU A 515 -26.89 -19.29 8.06
N GLU A 516 -27.20 -19.42 9.34
CA GLU A 516 -27.74 -20.66 9.95
C GLU A 516 -29.21 -20.92 9.60
N GLY A 517 -29.90 -19.98 8.95
CA GLY A 517 -31.27 -20.14 8.46
C GLY A 517 -32.36 -19.81 9.48
N HIS A 518 -32.03 -19.08 10.55
CA HIS A 518 -32.99 -18.63 11.55
C HIS A 518 -33.85 -17.46 11.04
N LYS A 519 -35.14 -17.45 11.39
CA LYS A 519 -36.06 -16.34 11.10
C LYS A 519 -35.95 -15.31 12.21
N LEU A 520 -35.49 -14.11 11.88
CA LEU A 520 -35.40 -12.96 12.77
C LEU A 520 -36.64 -12.06 12.63
N PRO A 521 -36.86 -11.00 13.44
CA PRO A 521 -37.94 -10.04 13.25
C PRO A 521 -37.55 -9.05 12.13
N GLU A 522 -38.54 -8.38 11.52
CA GLU A 522 -38.31 -7.47 10.39
C GLU A 522 -37.22 -6.41 10.67
N LYS A 523 -37.13 -5.90 11.91
CA LYS A 523 -36.17 -4.86 12.32
C LYS A 523 -34.69 -5.21 12.08
N TYR A 524 -34.32 -6.48 11.97
CA TYR A 524 -32.93 -6.91 11.74
C TYR A 524 -32.57 -7.11 10.26
N TYR A 525 -33.54 -7.04 9.34
CA TYR A 525 -33.31 -7.19 7.90
C TYR A 525 -32.98 -5.87 7.22
N ILE A 526 -31.86 -5.25 7.62
CA ILE A 526 -31.37 -4.02 6.99
C ILE A 526 -30.96 -4.34 5.53
N PRO A 527 -31.56 -3.70 4.50
CA PRO A 527 -31.38 -4.11 3.11
C PRO A 527 -29.92 -4.22 2.65
N SER A 528 -29.10 -3.19 2.90
CA SER A 528 -27.68 -3.19 2.50
C SER A 528 -26.86 -4.32 3.14
N PHE A 529 -27.20 -4.72 4.37
CA PHE A 529 -26.56 -5.80 5.09
C PHE A 529 -27.04 -7.19 4.61
N VAL A 530 -28.35 -7.32 4.37
CA VAL A 530 -28.95 -8.55 3.84
C VAL A 530 -28.44 -8.83 2.43
N LEU A 531 -28.26 -7.81 1.59
CA LEU A 531 -27.68 -7.95 0.25
C LEU A 531 -26.26 -8.54 0.32
N LYS A 532 -25.38 -8.02 1.19
CA LYS A 532 -24.03 -8.59 1.41
C LYS A 532 -24.09 -10.07 1.81
N THR A 533 -25.05 -10.42 2.66
CA THR A 533 -25.26 -11.81 3.13
C THR A 533 -25.80 -12.72 2.02
N ILE A 534 -26.70 -12.22 1.16
CA ILE A 534 -27.23 -12.94 -0.01
C ILE A 534 -26.12 -13.32 -0.98
N VAL A 535 -25.22 -12.38 -1.29
CA VAL A 535 -24.09 -12.63 -2.19
C VAL A 535 -23.25 -13.80 -1.65
N GLU A 536 -22.95 -13.80 -0.35
CA GLU A 536 -22.18 -14.86 0.29
C GLU A 536 -22.91 -16.21 0.27
N LEU A 537 -24.19 -16.25 0.63
CA LEU A 537 -25.02 -17.47 0.60
C LEU A 537 -25.15 -18.06 -0.80
N TYR A 538 -25.27 -17.20 -1.82
CA TYR A 538 -25.33 -17.63 -3.21
C TYR A 538 -24.05 -18.36 -3.62
N TYR A 539 -22.87 -17.80 -3.29
CA TYR A 539 -21.59 -18.45 -3.59
C TYR A 539 -21.33 -19.70 -2.75
N GLN A 540 -21.93 -19.81 -1.56
CA GLN A 540 -21.94 -21.04 -0.76
C GLN A 540 -22.93 -22.11 -1.29
N GLY A 541 -23.76 -21.77 -2.29
CA GLY A 541 -24.74 -22.68 -2.88
C GLY A 541 -26.02 -22.85 -2.04
N ASN A 542 -26.24 -22.02 -1.02
CA ASN A 542 -27.40 -22.11 -0.15
C ASN A 542 -28.61 -21.32 -0.72
N TYR A 543 -29.10 -21.78 -1.87
CA TYR A 543 -30.12 -21.09 -2.66
C TYR A 543 -31.48 -20.95 -1.95
N LYS A 544 -31.83 -21.87 -1.06
CA LYS A 544 -33.08 -21.82 -0.30
C LYS A 544 -33.10 -20.61 0.65
N ASN A 545 -31.99 -20.37 1.36
CA ASN A 545 -31.87 -19.24 2.26
C ASN A 545 -31.83 -17.91 1.48
N VAL A 546 -31.17 -17.88 0.32
CA VAL A 546 -31.18 -16.71 -0.57
C VAL A 546 -32.61 -16.32 -0.96
N ILE A 547 -33.42 -17.27 -1.46
CA ILE A 547 -34.82 -16.99 -1.84
C ILE A 547 -35.61 -16.50 -0.63
N SER A 548 -35.51 -17.18 0.52
CA SER A 548 -36.25 -16.81 1.72
C SER A 548 -35.91 -15.40 2.24
N LEU A 549 -34.66 -14.96 2.09
CA LEU A 549 -34.24 -13.63 2.52
C LEU A 549 -34.75 -12.55 1.58
N ILE A 550 -34.62 -12.79 0.27
CA ILE A 550 -35.08 -11.84 -0.73
C ILE A 550 -36.60 -11.69 -0.66
N ASP A 551 -37.35 -12.78 -0.53
CA ASP A 551 -38.80 -12.74 -0.39
C ASP A 551 -39.23 -11.87 0.78
N LYS A 552 -38.58 -12.04 1.93
CA LYS A 552 -38.87 -11.25 3.13
C LYS A 552 -38.55 -9.77 2.97
N ILE A 553 -37.49 -9.42 2.25
CA ILE A 553 -37.16 -8.02 1.93
C ILE A 553 -38.19 -7.44 0.94
N LEU A 554 -38.63 -8.22 -0.04
CA LEU A 554 -39.58 -7.80 -1.07
C LEU A 554 -41.05 -7.85 -0.62
N GLU A 555 -41.36 -8.25 0.62
CA GLU A 555 -42.71 -8.12 1.20
C GLU A 555 -43.16 -6.66 1.32
N ASN A 556 -42.21 -5.71 1.47
CA ASN A 556 -42.48 -4.28 1.58
C ASN A 556 -41.57 -3.45 0.64
N PRO A 557 -41.74 -3.56 -0.70
CA PRO A 557 -40.82 -2.97 -1.67
C PRO A 557 -40.81 -1.44 -1.62
N SER A 558 -41.90 -0.80 -1.17
CA SER A 558 -41.98 0.66 -0.99
C SER A 558 -40.99 1.23 0.05
N ARG A 559 -40.32 0.37 0.84
CA ARG A 559 -39.25 0.77 1.77
C ARG A 559 -37.85 0.73 1.15
N LEU A 560 -37.73 0.24 -0.08
CA LEU A 560 -36.47 0.10 -0.79
C LEU A 560 -36.29 1.24 -1.80
N GLU A 561 -35.04 1.62 -2.02
CA GLU A 561 -34.69 2.41 -3.20
C GLU A 561 -34.77 1.49 -4.44
N ASP A 562 -35.26 2.02 -5.57
CA ASP A 562 -35.43 1.27 -6.82
C ASP A 562 -34.14 0.51 -7.24
N SER A 563 -32.97 1.11 -6.98
CA SER A 563 -31.67 0.51 -7.28
C SER A 563 -31.38 -0.74 -6.44
N LEU A 564 -31.73 -0.72 -5.16
CA LEU A 564 -31.60 -1.83 -4.22
C LEU A 564 -32.62 -2.93 -4.53
N GLU A 565 -33.87 -2.56 -4.80
CA GLU A 565 -34.89 -3.52 -5.22
C GLU A 565 -34.45 -4.29 -6.46
N ARG A 566 -33.91 -3.57 -7.47
CA ARG A 566 -33.35 -4.17 -8.69
C ARG A 566 -32.25 -5.18 -8.39
N GLU A 567 -31.33 -4.88 -7.48
CA GLU A 567 -30.26 -5.80 -7.05
C GLU A 567 -30.83 -7.07 -6.39
N PHE A 568 -31.78 -6.94 -5.45
CA PHE A 568 -32.43 -8.10 -4.84
C PHE A 568 -33.11 -8.99 -5.87
N ARG A 569 -33.87 -8.39 -6.80
CA ARG A 569 -34.53 -9.13 -7.88
C ARG A 569 -33.52 -9.79 -8.82
N TYR A 570 -32.40 -9.15 -9.10
CA TYR A 570 -31.31 -9.73 -9.89
C TYR A 570 -30.74 -11.00 -9.23
N TRP A 571 -30.42 -10.95 -7.93
CA TRP A 571 -29.95 -12.12 -7.18
C TRP A 571 -31.02 -13.21 -7.02
N LEU A 572 -32.30 -12.82 -6.91
CA LEU A 572 -33.43 -13.75 -6.90
C LEU A 572 -33.51 -14.51 -8.22
N CYS A 573 -33.49 -13.81 -9.36
CA CYS A 573 -33.52 -14.41 -10.68
C CYS A 573 -32.32 -15.36 -10.92
N LEU A 574 -31.10 -15.00 -10.50
CA LEU A 574 -29.95 -15.90 -10.56
C LEU A 574 -30.19 -17.20 -9.78
N THR A 575 -30.78 -17.08 -8.59
CA THR A 575 -31.04 -18.20 -7.69
C THR A 575 -32.17 -19.09 -8.20
N LEU A 576 -33.28 -18.49 -8.64
CA LEU A 576 -34.41 -19.18 -9.26
C LEU A 576 -33.99 -19.90 -10.54
N ALA A 577 -33.09 -19.30 -11.33
CA ALA A 577 -32.57 -19.89 -12.55
C ALA A 577 -31.81 -21.19 -12.27
N ARG A 578 -30.91 -21.19 -11.27
CA ARG A 578 -30.18 -22.39 -10.84
C ARG A 578 -31.10 -23.49 -10.31
N ASN A 579 -32.18 -23.11 -9.63
CA ASN A 579 -33.19 -24.04 -9.11
C ASN A 579 -34.22 -24.48 -10.16
N ARG A 580 -34.16 -23.97 -11.40
CA ARG A 580 -35.14 -24.23 -12.47
C ARG A 580 -36.59 -23.93 -12.07
N SER A 581 -36.78 -22.93 -11.21
CA SER A 581 -38.10 -22.56 -10.68
C SER A 581 -38.94 -21.88 -11.75
N SER A 582 -40.23 -22.23 -11.85
CA SER A 582 -41.19 -21.54 -12.72
C SER A 582 -41.42 -20.08 -12.32
N ARG A 583 -41.23 -19.74 -11.04
CA ARG A 583 -41.32 -18.36 -10.53
C ARG A 583 -40.37 -17.39 -11.24
N PHE A 584 -39.29 -17.89 -11.83
CA PHE A 584 -38.35 -17.07 -12.59
C PHE A 584 -39.06 -16.23 -13.66
N GLU A 585 -40.02 -16.81 -14.39
CA GLU A 585 -40.71 -16.16 -15.51
C GLU A 585 -41.59 -14.99 -15.06
N ILE A 586 -41.97 -14.94 -13.77
CA ILE A 586 -42.71 -13.83 -13.18
C ILE A 586 -41.74 -12.74 -12.69
N GLU A 587 -40.68 -13.14 -11.98
CA GLU A 587 -39.75 -12.19 -11.35
C GLU A 587 -38.89 -11.44 -12.37
N ILE A 588 -38.60 -12.07 -13.52
CA ILE A 588 -37.75 -11.48 -14.56
C ILE A 588 -38.38 -10.26 -15.23
N ASP A 589 -39.71 -10.13 -15.23
CA ASP A 589 -40.44 -9.01 -15.83
C ASP A 589 -40.20 -7.68 -15.08
N HIS A 590 -39.70 -7.75 -13.84
CA HIS A 590 -39.27 -6.58 -13.08
C HIS A 590 -37.86 -6.08 -13.44
N LEU A 591 -37.15 -6.79 -14.33
CA LEU A 591 -35.80 -6.43 -14.78
C LEU A 591 -35.83 -6.16 -16.29
N ASP A 592 -34.95 -5.28 -16.74
CA ASP A 592 -34.92 -4.84 -18.13
C ASP A 592 -33.49 -4.83 -18.72
N GLY A 593 -33.37 -4.29 -19.94
CA GLY A 593 -32.09 -4.01 -20.57
C GLY A 593 -31.25 -5.27 -20.86
N SER A 594 -29.95 -5.19 -20.54
CA SER A 594 -29.01 -6.30 -20.73
C SER A 594 -29.10 -7.37 -19.65
N ASP A 595 -29.61 -7.03 -18.45
CA ASP A 595 -29.70 -7.98 -17.34
C ASP A 595 -30.84 -8.95 -17.54
N TYR A 596 -32.00 -8.48 -18.04
CA TYR A 596 -33.09 -9.34 -18.50
C TYR A 596 -32.58 -10.42 -19.47
N ASP A 597 -31.88 -9.99 -20.52
CA ASP A 597 -31.38 -10.91 -21.56
C ASP A 597 -30.37 -11.92 -21.01
N PHE A 598 -29.48 -11.47 -20.13
CA PHE A 598 -28.49 -12.34 -19.50
C PHE A 598 -29.16 -13.39 -18.61
N LEU A 599 -30.03 -12.96 -17.70
CA LEU A 599 -30.69 -13.83 -16.73
C LEU A 599 -31.62 -14.84 -17.42
N TYR A 600 -32.36 -14.41 -18.44
CA TYR A 600 -33.24 -15.32 -19.21
C TYR A 600 -32.41 -16.36 -19.95
N GLY A 601 -31.30 -15.94 -20.58
CA GLY A 601 -30.35 -16.87 -21.21
C GLY A 601 -29.74 -17.85 -20.20
N PHE A 602 -29.39 -17.37 -19.01
CA PHE A 602 -28.88 -18.18 -17.91
C PHE A 602 -29.91 -19.21 -17.42
N PHE A 603 -31.17 -18.84 -17.28
CA PHE A 603 -32.27 -19.74 -16.92
C PHE A 603 -32.50 -20.85 -17.96
N LEU A 604 -32.56 -20.49 -19.25
CA LEU A 604 -32.72 -21.45 -20.33
C LEU A 604 -31.58 -22.47 -20.37
N ARG A 605 -30.35 -22.04 -20.06
CA ARG A 605 -29.18 -22.93 -19.94
C ARG A 605 -29.39 -23.97 -18.84
N PHE A 606 -29.93 -23.59 -17.69
CA PHE A 606 -30.25 -24.56 -16.63
C PHE A 606 -31.43 -25.47 -16.99
N LYS A 607 -32.41 -25.01 -17.78
CA LYS A 607 -33.46 -25.86 -18.38
C LYS A 607 -32.96 -26.79 -19.49
N GLY A 608 -31.71 -26.65 -19.94
CA GLY A 608 -31.12 -27.45 -21.03
C GLY A 608 -31.49 -26.96 -22.44
N GLN A 609 -32.11 -25.79 -22.56
CA GLN A 609 -32.54 -25.19 -23.83
C GLN A 609 -31.43 -24.29 -24.39
N PHE A 610 -30.39 -24.92 -24.95
CA PHE A 610 -29.15 -24.21 -25.33
C PHE A 610 -29.30 -23.20 -26.47
N ASP A 611 -30.08 -23.49 -27.51
CA ASP A 611 -30.25 -22.56 -28.65
C ASP A 611 -30.97 -21.27 -28.23
N GLY A 612 -32.01 -21.41 -27.40
CA GLY A 612 -32.69 -20.29 -26.75
C GLY A 612 -31.72 -19.50 -25.87
N ALA A 613 -30.99 -20.18 -24.98
CA ALA A 613 -30.01 -19.55 -24.09
C ALA A 613 -28.97 -18.72 -24.86
N MET A 614 -28.41 -19.27 -25.95
CA MET A 614 -27.45 -18.56 -26.81
C MET A 614 -28.05 -17.33 -27.47
N THR A 615 -29.32 -17.40 -27.91
CA THR A 615 -30.02 -16.28 -28.54
C THR A 615 -30.13 -15.10 -27.57
N PHE A 616 -30.57 -15.36 -26.35
CA PHE A 616 -30.69 -14.35 -25.30
C PHE A 616 -29.32 -13.80 -24.86
N LEU A 617 -28.30 -14.65 -24.66
CA LEU A 617 -26.96 -14.20 -24.29
C LEU A 617 -26.29 -13.35 -25.38
N LYS A 618 -26.50 -13.70 -26.67
CA LYS A 618 -26.05 -12.86 -27.79
C LYS A 618 -26.78 -11.52 -27.82
N ARG A 619 -28.07 -11.48 -27.47
CA ARG A 619 -28.83 -10.22 -27.35
C ARG A 619 -28.30 -9.35 -26.20
N ALA A 620 -27.97 -9.96 -25.06
CA ALA A 620 -27.29 -9.28 -23.96
C ALA A 620 -25.95 -8.68 -24.41
N LEU A 621 -25.14 -9.42 -25.16
CA LEU A 621 -23.87 -8.93 -25.70
C LEU A 621 -24.03 -7.84 -26.76
N LYS A 622 -25.15 -7.79 -27.50
CA LYS A 622 -25.42 -6.66 -28.40
C LYS A 622 -25.70 -5.37 -27.63
N LYS A 623 -26.39 -5.47 -26.48
CA LYS A 623 -26.68 -4.33 -25.60
C LYS A 623 -25.47 -3.91 -24.77
N HIS A 624 -24.65 -4.86 -24.35
CA HIS A 624 -23.46 -4.64 -23.54
C HIS A 624 -22.32 -5.58 -23.98
N SER A 625 -21.57 -5.15 -25.00
CA SER A 625 -20.53 -5.95 -25.70
C SER A 625 -19.41 -6.44 -24.80
N ASN A 626 -19.10 -5.70 -23.73
CA ASN A 626 -18.06 -6.03 -22.77
C ASN A 626 -18.56 -6.82 -21.55
N SER A 627 -19.78 -7.39 -21.60
CA SER A 627 -20.31 -8.18 -20.47
C SER A 627 -19.56 -9.51 -20.32
N GLN A 628 -18.61 -9.56 -19.39
CA GLN A 628 -17.85 -10.77 -19.04
C GLN A 628 -18.75 -11.93 -18.63
N LYS A 629 -19.78 -11.67 -17.81
CA LYS A 629 -20.73 -12.69 -17.37
C LYS A 629 -21.44 -13.35 -18.57
N SER A 630 -21.86 -12.56 -19.55
CA SER A 630 -22.54 -13.09 -20.75
C SER A 630 -21.58 -13.86 -21.66
N LYS A 631 -20.34 -13.37 -21.84
CA LYS A 631 -19.31 -14.10 -22.60
C LYS A 631 -18.96 -15.43 -21.95
N ARG A 632 -18.77 -15.45 -20.62
CA ARG A 632 -18.49 -16.67 -19.85
C ARG A 632 -19.58 -17.70 -20.01
N GLU A 633 -20.85 -17.31 -19.82
CA GLU A 633 -21.95 -18.27 -19.95
C GLU A 633 -22.12 -18.76 -21.38
N LEU A 634 -21.87 -17.92 -22.38
CA LEU A 634 -21.87 -18.35 -23.78
C LEU A 634 -20.77 -19.38 -24.06
N VAL A 635 -19.56 -19.16 -23.54
CA VAL A 635 -18.47 -20.16 -23.61
C VAL A 635 -18.88 -21.45 -22.94
N ASN A 636 -19.47 -21.41 -21.74
CA ASN A 636 -19.94 -22.60 -21.04
C ASN A 636 -20.95 -23.41 -21.86
N ILE A 637 -21.87 -22.75 -22.56
CA ILE A 637 -22.84 -23.42 -23.44
C ILE A 637 -22.15 -24.04 -24.66
N LEU A 638 -21.23 -23.33 -25.29
CA LEU A 638 -20.48 -23.84 -26.44
C LEU A 638 -19.63 -25.05 -26.06
N LEU A 639 -18.98 -25.02 -24.89
CA LEU A 639 -18.25 -26.17 -24.34
C LEU A 639 -19.17 -27.36 -24.02
N LEU A 640 -20.37 -27.12 -23.50
CA LEU A 640 -21.38 -28.16 -23.29
C LEU A 640 -21.82 -28.82 -24.60
N ARG A 641 -21.92 -28.05 -25.68
CA ARG A 641 -22.23 -28.53 -27.03
C ARG A 641 -21.03 -29.11 -27.77
N GLN A 642 -19.85 -29.11 -27.15
CA GLN A 642 -18.58 -29.51 -27.78
C GLN A 642 -18.23 -28.67 -29.02
N ASP A 643 -18.76 -27.46 -29.13
CA ASP A 643 -18.47 -26.52 -30.21
C ASP A 643 -17.24 -25.66 -29.86
N TYR A 644 -16.10 -26.33 -29.77
CA TYR A 644 -14.83 -25.72 -29.36
C TYR A 644 -14.37 -24.64 -30.34
N LYS A 645 -14.71 -24.79 -31.63
CA LYS A 645 -14.34 -23.85 -32.69
C LYS A 645 -15.01 -22.49 -32.49
N MET A 646 -16.30 -22.48 -32.14
CA MET A 646 -16.98 -21.23 -31.82
C MET A 646 -16.63 -20.69 -30.42
N ALA A 647 -16.25 -21.56 -29.49
CA ALA A 647 -15.91 -21.18 -28.12
C ALA A 647 -14.55 -20.46 -27.99
N ILE A 648 -13.57 -20.82 -28.82
CA ILE A 648 -12.17 -20.50 -28.58
C ILE A 648 -11.87 -18.99 -28.48
N ASP A 649 -12.41 -18.18 -29.38
CA ASP A 649 -12.14 -16.73 -29.38
C ASP A 649 -12.77 -16.05 -28.17
N LEU A 650 -13.96 -16.49 -27.78
CA LEU A 650 -14.64 -15.99 -26.57
C LEU A 650 -13.94 -16.47 -25.30
N ALA A 651 -13.45 -17.71 -25.28
CA ALA A 651 -12.71 -18.27 -24.15
C ALA A 651 -11.36 -17.55 -23.98
N LYS A 652 -10.66 -17.26 -25.09
CA LYS A 652 -9.45 -16.44 -25.12
C LYS A 652 -9.73 -15.05 -24.55
N GLN A 653 -10.77 -14.37 -25.01
CA GLN A 653 -11.14 -13.04 -24.50
C GLN A 653 -11.40 -13.04 -22.98
N ASN A 654 -12.14 -14.04 -22.47
CA ASN A 654 -12.38 -14.14 -21.02
C ASN A 654 -11.07 -14.37 -20.24
N TYR A 655 -10.18 -15.24 -20.75
CA TYR A 655 -8.87 -15.46 -20.14
C TYR A 655 -7.99 -14.21 -20.17
N GLU A 656 -7.92 -13.50 -21.29
CA GLU A 656 -7.10 -12.30 -21.42
C GLU A 656 -7.53 -11.17 -20.47
N GLN A 657 -8.82 -11.09 -20.16
CA GLN A 657 -9.33 -10.11 -19.19
C GLN A 657 -9.14 -10.54 -17.73
N GLN A 658 -9.09 -11.83 -17.41
CA GLN A 658 -8.86 -12.35 -16.06
C GLN A 658 -7.91 -13.56 -16.08
N LYS A 659 -6.62 -13.30 -16.29
CA LYS A 659 -5.61 -14.34 -16.55
C LYS A 659 -5.40 -15.35 -15.41
N LEU A 660 -5.74 -14.99 -14.17
CA LEU A 660 -5.59 -15.85 -12.99
C LEU A 660 -6.88 -16.52 -12.55
N ASN A 661 -7.98 -16.38 -13.30
CA ASN A 661 -9.24 -17.06 -12.98
C ASN A 661 -9.17 -18.52 -13.47
N ALA A 662 -9.18 -19.48 -12.53
CA ALA A 662 -9.00 -20.89 -12.84
C ALA A 662 -10.01 -21.45 -13.87
N PHE A 663 -11.25 -20.96 -13.87
CA PHE A 663 -12.28 -21.42 -14.80
C PHE A 663 -12.08 -20.87 -16.22
N HIS A 664 -11.63 -19.63 -16.36
CA HIS A 664 -11.32 -19.04 -17.67
C HIS A 664 -10.09 -19.70 -18.28
N ILE A 665 -9.07 -19.96 -17.46
CA ILE A 665 -7.89 -20.74 -17.86
C ILE A 665 -8.31 -22.11 -18.38
N GLN A 666 -9.11 -22.84 -17.60
CA GLN A 666 -9.58 -24.18 -17.98
C GLN A 666 -10.40 -24.15 -19.27
N ALA A 667 -11.35 -23.22 -19.40
CA ALA A 667 -12.21 -23.12 -20.58
C ALA A 667 -11.38 -22.88 -21.86
N TYR A 668 -10.40 -21.99 -21.78
CA TYR A 668 -9.52 -21.71 -22.91
C TYR A 668 -8.58 -22.87 -23.22
N PHE A 669 -8.01 -23.49 -22.18
CA PHE A 669 -7.21 -24.71 -22.30
C PHE A 669 -7.99 -25.83 -23.01
N ILE A 670 -9.22 -26.11 -22.58
CA ILE A 670 -10.11 -27.11 -23.18
C ILE A 670 -10.28 -26.84 -24.68
N CYS A 671 -10.55 -25.59 -25.06
CA CYS A 671 -10.70 -25.22 -26.47
C CYS A 671 -9.43 -25.48 -27.29
N LEU A 672 -8.25 -25.19 -26.72
CA LEU A 672 -6.96 -25.35 -27.39
C LEU A 672 -6.60 -26.83 -27.61
N ILE A 673 -6.68 -27.66 -26.57
CA ILE A 673 -6.26 -29.06 -26.66
C ILE A 673 -7.15 -29.92 -27.57
N ARG A 674 -8.37 -29.44 -27.86
CA ARG A 674 -9.34 -30.10 -28.74
C ARG A 674 -9.32 -29.56 -30.17
N LYS A 675 -8.33 -28.71 -30.51
CA LYS A 675 -8.07 -28.35 -31.92
C LYS A 675 -7.66 -29.59 -32.73
N PRO A 676 -8.04 -29.67 -34.02
CA PRO A 676 -7.53 -30.71 -34.91
C PRO A 676 -6.00 -30.69 -35.07
N TYR A 677 -5.42 -29.49 -35.02
CA TYR A 677 -3.98 -29.25 -35.13
C TYR A 677 -3.55 -28.18 -34.11
N LEU A 678 -2.46 -28.44 -33.39
CA LEU A 678 -1.85 -27.54 -32.42
C LEU A 678 -0.62 -26.88 -33.04
N SER A 679 -0.67 -25.56 -33.26
CA SER A 679 0.48 -24.79 -33.72
C SER A 679 1.57 -24.69 -32.63
N LYS A 680 2.75 -24.17 -32.99
CA LYS A 680 3.80 -23.84 -32.00
C LYS A 680 3.28 -22.81 -30.99
N ASP A 681 2.55 -21.81 -31.47
CA ASP A 681 1.96 -20.76 -30.62
C ASP A 681 0.90 -21.34 -29.68
N ASP A 682 0.07 -22.28 -30.15
CA ASP A 682 -0.93 -22.94 -29.31
C ASP A 682 -0.28 -23.71 -28.14
N LYS A 683 0.84 -24.38 -28.40
CA LYS A 683 1.60 -25.08 -27.36
C LYS A 683 2.20 -24.11 -26.35
N ALA A 684 2.78 -23.00 -26.82
CA ALA A 684 3.29 -21.94 -25.94
C ALA A 684 2.17 -21.35 -25.07
N VAL A 685 0.99 -21.09 -25.64
CA VAL A 685 -0.17 -20.62 -24.88
C VAL A 685 -0.62 -21.64 -23.85
N ILE A 686 -0.65 -22.94 -24.17
CA ILE A 686 -0.99 -23.99 -23.18
C ILE A 686 0.01 -24.00 -22.01
N GLU A 687 1.31 -23.85 -22.28
CA GLU A 687 2.33 -23.74 -21.23
C GLU A 687 2.11 -22.52 -20.34
N ASP A 688 1.75 -21.37 -20.92
CA ASP A 688 1.43 -20.17 -20.17
C ASP A 688 0.13 -20.30 -19.35
N LEU A 689 -0.84 -21.07 -19.83
CA LEU A 689 -2.05 -21.42 -19.07
C LEU A 689 -1.72 -22.29 -17.85
N PHE A 690 -0.78 -23.22 -17.97
CA PHE A 690 -0.28 -24.00 -16.83
C PHE A 690 0.41 -23.11 -15.78
N LYS A 691 1.30 -22.21 -16.21
CA LYS A 691 1.94 -21.24 -15.29
C LYS A 691 0.90 -20.32 -14.62
N SER A 692 -0.13 -19.92 -15.37
CA SER A 692 -1.17 -19.03 -14.86
C SER A 692 -2.06 -19.71 -13.83
N ILE A 693 -2.40 -20.99 -14.02
CA ILE A 693 -3.23 -21.71 -13.05
C ILE A 693 -2.48 -22.07 -11.77
N GLU A 694 -1.16 -22.29 -11.84
CA GLU A 694 -0.31 -22.46 -10.66
C GLU A 694 -0.27 -21.20 -9.77
N LYS A 695 -0.37 -20.02 -10.40
CA LYS A 695 -0.43 -18.71 -9.72
C LYS A 695 -1.85 -18.28 -9.36
N SER A 696 -2.87 -19.07 -9.68
CA SER A 696 -4.27 -18.70 -9.44
C SER A 696 -4.59 -18.76 -7.94
N TYR A 697 -5.25 -17.71 -7.44
CA TYR A 697 -5.72 -17.62 -6.06
C TYR A 697 -7.01 -18.42 -5.78
N ASP A 698 -7.57 -19.10 -6.80
CA ASP A 698 -8.79 -19.90 -6.63
C ASP A 698 -8.52 -21.17 -5.81
N SER A 699 -9.37 -21.48 -4.84
CA SER A 699 -9.27 -22.75 -4.08
C SER A 699 -9.31 -23.99 -4.96
N LYS A 700 -10.03 -23.94 -6.09
CA LYS A 700 -10.14 -25.06 -7.03
C LYS A 700 -8.99 -25.09 -8.04
N ALA A 701 -8.08 -24.11 -8.05
CA ALA A 701 -7.00 -24.02 -9.03
C ALA A 701 -6.13 -25.27 -9.08
N LYS A 702 -5.70 -25.79 -7.92
CA LYS A 702 -4.89 -27.03 -7.84
C LYS A 702 -5.64 -28.26 -8.38
N GLU A 703 -6.93 -28.36 -8.07
CA GLU A 703 -7.80 -29.44 -8.56
C GLU A 703 -7.95 -29.35 -10.08
N ILE A 704 -8.25 -28.16 -10.59
CA ILE A 704 -8.42 -27.89 -12.03
C ILE A 704 -7.11 -28.13 -12.79
N ALA A 705 -5.97 -27.66 -12.26
CA ALA A 705 -4.65 -27.86 -12.85
C ALA A 705 -4.31 -29.36 -12.97
N SER A 706 -4.67 -30.15 -11.97
CA SER A 706 -4.46 -31.60 -11.98
C SER A 706 -5.30 -32.29 -13.06
N VAL A 707 -6.55 -31.85 -13.26
CA VAL A 707 -7.41 -32.33 -14.35
C VAL A 707 -6.84 -31.90 -15.71
N MET A 708 -6.43 -30.65 -15.86
CA MET A 708 -5.79 -30.13 -17.08
C MET A 708 -4.55 -30.96 -17.45
N LYS A 709 -3.74 -31.36 -16.48
CA LYS A 709 -2.58 -32.22 -16.70
C LYS A 709 -2.98 -33.59 -17.27
N GLY A 710 -4.01 -34.22 -16.71
CA GLY A 710 -4.53 -35.49 -17.22
C GLY A 710 -5.09 -35.37 -18.65
N GLU A 711 -5.83 -34.31 -18.93
CA GLU A 711 -6.35 -34.04 -20.28
C GLU A 711 -5.22 -33.71 -21.28
N TYR A 712 -4.16 -33.03 -20.84
CA TYR A 712 -2.99 -32.72 -21.68
C TYR A 712 -2.22 -33.98 -22.09
N GLU A 713 -1.99 -34.90 -21.15
CA GLU A 713 -1.36 -36.20 -21.45
C GLU A 713 -2.14 -36.96 -22.53
N TYR A 714 -3.48 -36.93 -22.46
CA TYR A 714 -4.32 -37.60 -23.45
C TYR A 714 -4.38 -36.87 -24.80
N TYR A 715 -4.80 -35.61 -24.81
CA TYR A 715 -5.10 -34.90 -26.06
C TYR A 715 -3.85 -34.44 -26.79
N VAL A 716 -2.78 -34.06 -26.07
CA VAL A 716 -1.57 -33.48 -26.67
C VAL A 716 -0.45 -34.51 -26.79
N LYS A 717 -0.11 -35.21 -25.70
CA LYS A 717 0.97 -36.21 -25.70
C LYS A 717 0.56 -37.59 -26.19
N LYS A 718 -0.76 -37.86 -26.32
CA LYS A 718 -1.33 -39.16 -26.71
C LYS A 718 -0.93 -40.32 -25.78
N ASN A 719 -0.60 -40.01 -24.52
CA ASN A 719 -0.22 -40.99 -23.50
C ASN A 719 -1.44 -41.42 -22.68
N ILE A 720 -2.12 -42.47 -23.16
CA ILE A 720 -3.37 -42.97 -22.56
C ILE A 720 -3.16 -43.52 -21.14
N PRO A 721 -2.13 -44.36 -20.84
CA PRO A 721 -1.92 -44.88 -19.50
C PRO A 721 -1.75 -43.79 -18.43
N ASP A 722 -0.90 -42.79 -18.70
CA ASP A 722 -0.62 -41.73 -17.74
C ASP A 722 -1.83 -40.80 -17.54
N ALA A 723 -2.55 -40.49 -18.62
CA ALA A 723 -3.80 -39.73 -18.53
C ALA A 723 -4.83 -40.42 -17.63
N ILE A 724 -5.03 -41.74 -17.79
CA ILE A 724 -5.95 -42.52 -16.95
C ILE A 724 -5.47 -42.52 -15.50
N ALA A 725 -4.17 -42.72 -15.25
CA ALA A 725 -3.60 -42.74 -13.90
C ALA A 725 -3.79 -41.40 -13.17
N ILE A 726 -3.50 -40.28 -13.85
CA ILE A 726 -3.67 -38.93 -13.32
C ILE A 726 -5.14 -38.65 -13.03
N LEU A 727 -6.05 -38.89 -14.00
CA LEU A 727 -7.47 -38.60 -13.83
C LEU A 727 -8.12 -39.47 -12.73
N ARG A 728 -7.75 -40.77 -12.63
CA ARG A 728 -8.21 -41.63 -11.52
C ARG A 728 -7.69 -41.15 -10.17
N THR A 729 -6.48 -40.62 -10.11
CA THR A 729 -5.93 -40.00 -8.89
C THR A 729 -6.73 -38.76 -8.51
N CYS A 730 -7.02 -37.89 -9.48
CA CYS A 730 -7.85 -36.70 -9.26
C CYS A 730 -9.24 -37.05 -8.71
N ILE A 731 -9.88 -38.14 -9.18
CA ILE A 731 -11.18 -38.60 -8.63
C ILE A 731 -11.08 -38.97 -7.13
N LYS A 732 -9.92 -39.46 -6.67
CA LYS A 732 -9.70 -39.82 -5.27
C LYS A 732 -9.38 -38.61 -4.39
N THR A 733 -8.61 -37.65 -4.91
CA THR A 733 -8.04 -36.54 -4.12
C THR A 733 -8.85 -35.25 -4.17
N ASN A 734 -9.54 -34.97 -5.27
CA ASN A 734 -10.27 -33.71 -5.44
C ASN A 734 -11.55 -33.70 -4.63
N SER A 735 -11.89 -32.54 -4.07
CA SER A 735 -13.16 -32.33 -3.37
C SER A 735 -14.35 -32.48 -4.33
N SER A 736 -14.22 -31.99 -5.57
CA SER A 736 -15.19 -32.22 -6.65
C SER A 736 -14.72 -33.34 -7.59
N LYS A 737 -15.45 -34.46 -7.59
CA LYS A 737 -15.18 -35.62 -8.47
C LYS A 737 -15.68 -35.44 -9.90
N HIS A 738 -16.48 -34.40 -10.15
CA HIS A 738 -17.19 -34.22 -11.41
C HIS A 738 -16.25 -33.98 -12.61
N TYR A 739 -15.35 -33.00 -12.50
CA TYR A 739 -14.42 -32.65 -13.58
C TYR A 739 -13.50 -33.80 -14.02
N PRO A 740 -12.75 -34.46 -13.11
CA PRO A 740 -11.88 -35.57 -13.51
C PRO A 740 -12.67 -36.78 -14.04
N ARG A 741 -13.88 -37.02 -13.50
CA ARG A 741 -14.76 -38.08 -14.02
C ARG A 741 -15.20 -37.80 -15.44
N LYS A 742 -15.67 -36.59 -15.74
CA LYS A 742 -16.12 -36.22 -17.09
C LYS A 742 -15.00 -36.38 -18.11
N ALA A 743 -13.79 -35.89 -17.79
CA ALA A 743 -12.62 -36.05 -18.64
C ALA A 743 -12.28 -37.53 -18.88
N LEU A 744 -12.41 -38.37 -17.83
CA LEU A 744 -12.14 -39.81 -17.92
C LEU A 744 -13.21 -40.57 -18.72
N GLU A 745 -14.49 -40.20 -18.58
CA GLU A 745 -15.58 -40.76 -19.39
C GLU A 745 -15.41 -40.41 -20.88
N GLU A 746 -15.04 -39.16 -21.19
CA GLU A 746 -14.74 -38.72 -22.56
C GLU A 746 -13.56 -39.51 -23.14
N LEU A 747 -12.48 -39.68 -22.36
CA LEU A 747 -11.33 -40.50 -22.74
C LEU A 747 -11.75 -41.95 -23.04
N TYR A 748 -12.49 -42.60 -22.13
CA TYR A 748 -12.94 -44.00 -22.33
C TYR A 748 -13.86 -44.17 -23.52
N ASN A 749 -14.74 -43.20 -23.79
CA ASN A 749 -15.56 -43.20 -25.00
C ASN A 749 -14.69 -43.17 -26.25
N ASN A 750 -13.73 -42.25 -26.29
CA ASN A 750 -12.89 -42.03 -27.46
C ASN A 750 -11.89 -43.17 -27.71
N THR A 751 -11.57 -43.99 -26.70
CA THR A 751 -10.67 -45.15 -26.81
C THR A 751 -11.39 -46.50 -26.86
N GLY A 752 -12.74 -46.52 -26.86
CA GLY A 752 -13.53 -47.75 -26.93
C GLY A 752 -13.54 -48.60 -25.64
N MET A 753 -13.15 -48.04 -24.49
CA MET A 753 -13.08 -48.73 -23.20
C MET A 753 -14.46 -48.80 -22.50
N THR A 754 -15.44 -49.44 -23.14
CA THR A 754 -16.85 -49.46 -22.70
C THR A 754 -17.06 -50.08 -21.32
N ALA A 755 -16.35 -51.17 -20.99
CA ALA A 755 -16.46 -51.81 -19.67
C ALA A 755 -15.99 -50.88 -18.53
N ALA A 756 -14.85 -50.18 -18.71
CA ALA A 756 -14.31 -49.24 -17.74
C ALA A 756 -15.21 -48.00 -17.55
N LYS A 757 -15.89 -47.57 -18.62
CA LYS A 757 -16.89 -46.49 -18.56
C LYS A 757 -18.13 -46.91 -17.76
N ASN A 758 -18.65 -48.11 -18.00
CA ASN A 758 -19.82 -48.61 -17.28
C ASN A 758 -19.50 -48.74 -15.78
N GLU A 759 -18.34 -49.31 -15.43
CA GLU A 759 -17.85 -49.39 -14.04
C GLU A 759 -17.75 -48.00 -13.39
N LEU A 760 -17.21 -47.01 -14.11
CA LEU A 760 -17.10 -45.63 -13.62
C LEU A 760 -18.47 -44.98 -13.41
N SER A 761 -19.42 -45.26 -14.30
CA SER A 761 -20.79 -44.74 -14.24
C SER A 761 -21.58 -45.34 -13.08
N ASP A 762 -21.43 -46.65 -12.86
CA ASP A 762 -22.09 -47.40 -11.79
C ASP A 762 -21.57 -46.99 -10.41
N LYS A 763 -20.25 -46.77 -10.29
CA LYS A 763 -19.60 -46.42 -9.02
C LYS A 763 -19.91 -45.01 -8.53
N TYR A 764 -20.28 -44.09 -9.42
CA TYR A 764 -20.44 -42.67 -9.08
C TYR A 764 -21.79 -42.05 -9.52
N GLY A 765 -22.72 -42.84 -10.10
CA GLY A 765 -24.09 -42.45 -10.49
C GLY A 765 -24.19 -41.47 -11.68
N LEU A 766 -25.27 -41.46 -12.47
CA LEU A 766 -25.48 -40.45 -13.53
C LEU A 766 -25.78 -39.08 -12.90
N VAL A 767 -24.95 -38.07 -13.16
CA VAL A 767 -25.17 -36.70 -12.65
C VAL A 767 -25.37 -35.72 -13.80
N ASN A 768 -26.62 -35.29 -14.00
CA ASN A 768 -26.97 -34.09 -14.75
C ASN A 768 -26.76 -32.84 -13.86
N LYS A 769 -25.51 -32.40 -13.67
CA LYS A 769 -25.22 -31.09 -13.05
C LYS A 769 -24.18 -30.31 -13.86
N SER A 770 -24.28 -28.98 -13.77
CA SER A 770 -23.67 -28.03 -14.69
C SER A 770 -22.14 -27.95 -14.54
N PHE A 771 -21.44 -27.50 -15.58
CA PHE A 771 -19.98 -27.20 -15.60
C PHE A 771 -19.49 -26.20 -14.54
N THR A 772 -20.39 -25.65 -13.71
CA THR A 772 -20.15 -24.48 -12.88
C THR A 772 -20.45 -24.70 -11.40
N ASP A 773 -20.64 -25.95 -10.98
CA ASP A 773 -20.79 -26.30 -9.56
C ASP A 773 -19.46 -26.81 -8.95
#